data_AF-A0A0F9XMJ9-F1
#
_entry.id   AF-A0A0F9XMJ9-F1
#
_cell.length_a   1.000
_cell.length_b   1.000
_cell.length_c   1.000
_cell.angle_alpha   90.00
_cell.angle_beta   90.00
_cell.angle_gamma   90.00
#
_symmetry.space_group_name_H-M   'P 1'
#
loop_
_entity.id
_entity.type
_entity.pdbx_description
1 polymer ?
#
loop_
_entity_poly.entity_id
_entity_poly.type
_entity_poly.pdbx_seq_one_letter_code
_entity_poly.pdbx_strand_id
1 'polypeptide(L)'
;MLADLTSEKQPLTEKGMLPIDPTPPQQSTKNQRMTQKWLLLATILSILLVWDQLAPYGSNAAHNCQAPQHVRTYPGELIEWTLCGNLEGSDLECSSITVPMDQFSKENSVNRTFSIPLARLRGSQKATKNIIVNPGGPGGSGINWLYRRGKATQKIAGDNFHILSFDPRGVNNSRPQATCFPDDETRRARSISLSYDPLADGPKLQPWTSNFVQACSDTMGEYGPYMNTPQTAADMNSILDAIGQENMIYWGFSYGSLLGQTYATLFPERSERVIIDGVVNQFYWYTDPLEGDFEDTEKVLDGFFTECVKASDECPLNAFGHTKEDLKQNVTKFLQSLKQDPIPAYINNTAYGLIDYSTMWLRGIFPALYRPASWYTLADTIAQLMSGNATAALLAFGLDNNRSMVMEHGMIIHSNDGAAGKSHWPEKKYELLEMLQPMWNSSSFAVTQMEEFFTKAQWLISKEHSFAPRRGVETLHPLLILSTTYDPICPLRSAKVARESFVGSRLIEIEGYGHCSSAMPSSCLVPHLRAFLNNGTLPDKDVKCGVDGPYFITPDQKEEILAGRLGSEEGDLRAAQYELADPGELANWLLLADTILSPQSQEILIAGELAWILQSERSTKQVDQKLTMSLLQLPLAGKTALVTGGIRGIGQGISLELARRGASVAMVYANPSRAETAKEAVKEVLSLNSGAKAVSIQADLKISSNYQQIIDEALQELGVANIDIVVHNAAYAAPISTETTTEAIYDDTMATNVRAPFFLTQKLLPYMPRGGRIILISSIAARRFSFGMNQTAYAISKAAVEALARNWAVEFGQSRGITVNALSVGFVETELVQSLSPEALEAYRKENARVTAAAPRSGTPDDIAQIVAFIADEGSRWVTGSTISANGGKWPI
;
A
#
# COMPACT_ATOMS: atom_id res chain seq x y z
N MET A 1 -24.77 -81.82 -5.33
CA MET A 1 -23.72 -81.75 -4.29
C MET A 1 -23.22 -80.32 -4.32
N LEU A 2 -23.84 -79.42 -3.54
CA LEU A 2 -23.39 -78.97 -2.19
C LEU A 2 -21.98 -78.34 -2.26
N ALA A 3 -21.71 -77.10 -1.87
CA ALA A 3 -22.47 -76.03 -1.18
C ALA A 3 -21.73 -74.68 -1.43
N ASP A 4 -22.46 -73.58 -1.72
CA ASP A 4 -22.72 -72.40 -0.85
C ASP A 4 -21.56 -71.39 -0.73
N LEU A 5 -21.70 -70.06 -0.67
CA LEU A 5 -22.81 -69.09 -0.75
C LEU A 5 -22.14 -67.70 -0.80
N THR A 6 -22.53 -66.81 -1.70
CA THR A 6 -22.42 -65.35 -1.50
C THR A 6 -23.73 -64.68 -1.90
N SER A 7 -24.61 -64.53 -0.90
CA SER A 7 -25.70 -63.55 -0.78
C SER A 7 -25.15 -62.12 -0.83
N GLU A 8 -25.81 -61.03 -1.19
CA GLU A 8 -27.18 -60.59 -1.57
C GLU A 8 -26.98 -59.06 -1.79
N LYS A 9 -27.74 -58.23 -2.51
CA LYS A 9 -28.91 -58.27 -3.41
C LYS A 9 -28.89 -56.87 -4.07
N GLN A 10 -28.90 -56.77 -5.40
CA GLN A 10 -30.09 -56.57 -6.25
C GLN A 10 -30.87 -55.23 -6.08
N PRO A 11 -31.00 -54.45 -7.17
CA PRO A 11 -32.03 -53.43 -7.39
C PRO A 11 -33.28 -54.04 -8.08
N LEU A 12 -34.40 -53.31 -8.17
CA LEU A 12 -35.64 -53.49 -8.97
C LEU A 12 -36.71 -52.57 -8.30
N THR A 13 -37.67 -51.86 -8.90
CA THR A 13 -38.09 -51.53 -10.29
C THR A 13 -39.27 -50.53 -10.19
N GLU A 14 -39.41 -49.73 -11.25
CA GLU A 14 -40.63 -49.19 -11.91
C GLU A 14 -42.03 -49.33 -11.28
N LYS A 15 -42.84 -48.28 -11.48
CA LYS A 15 -44.20 -48.37 -12.07
C LYS A 15 -44.63 -47.01 -12.66
N GLY A 16 -45.22 -47.03 -13.86
CA GLY A 16 -45.63 -45.84 -14.61
C GLY A 16 -47.14 -45.70 -14.92
N MET A 17 -47.41 -44.76 -15.85
CA MET A 17 -48.60 -44.52 -16.72
C MET A 17 -49.89 -43.82 -16.19
N LEU A 18 -50.12 -42.58 -16.72
CA LEU A 18 -51.26 -41.98 -17.48
C LEU A 18 -52.73 -41.98 -16.92
N PRO A 19 -53.70 -41.20 -17.50
CA PRO A 19 -53.81 -39.77 -17.93
C PRO A 19 -55.12 -39.08 -17.41
N ILE A 20 -55.29 -37.75 -17.50
CA ILE A 20 -56.61 -37.08 -17.29
C ILE A 20 -56.80 -35.84 -18.22
N ASP A 21 -57.96 -35.79 -18.87
CA ASP A 21 -58.59 -34.76 -19.75
C ASP A 21 -59.34 -33.66 -18.92
N PRO A 22 -60.19 -32.73 -19.42
CA PRO A 22 -60.21 -31.82 -20.59
C PRO A 22 -60.29 -30.29 -20.19
N THR A 23 -60.38 -29.43 -21.21
CA THR A 23 -60.68 -27.96 -21.32
C THR A 23 -61.63 -27.31 -20.27
N PRO A 24 -61.60 -25.95 -20.00
CA PRO A 24 -62.06 -24.84 -20.90
C PRO A 24 -61.41 -23.43 -20.62
N PRO A 25 -61.94 -22.27 -21.10
CA PRO A 25 -62.28 -21.85 -22.46
C PRO A 25 -61.50 -20.58 -22.94
N GLN A 26 -61.63 -20.29 -24.24
CA GLN A 26 -61.22 -19.03 -24.89
C GLN A 26 -62.01 -17.81 -24.39
N GLN A 27 -61.34 -16.68 -24.16
CA GLN A 27 -61.95 -15.34 -24.32
C GLN A 27 -61.02 -14.31 -24.98
N SER A 28 -61.37 -14.02 -26.23
CA SER A 28 -61.34 -12.76 -26.98
C SER A 28 -60.10 -11.85 -26.97
N THR A 29 -59.50 -11.81 -28.15
CA THR A 29 -58.47 -10.92 -28.68
C THR A 29 -59.04 -9.54 -29.02
N LYS A 30 -58.90 -8.56 -28.12
CA LYS A 30 -59.03 -7.13 -28.49
C LYS A 30 -58.11 -6.17 -27.73
N ASN A 31 -57.56 -6.58 -26.59
CA ASN A 31 -56.61 -5.77 -25.82
C ASN A 31 -55.11 -5.97 -26.17
N GLN A 32 -54.77 -6.94 -27.04
CA GLN A 32 -53.38 -7.25 -27.40
C GLN A 32 -52.71 -6.22 -28.35
N ARG A 33 -53.47 -5.39 -29.06
CA ARG A 33 -52.89 -4.37 -29.98
C ARG A 33 -52.54 -3.04 -29.30
N MET A 34 -53.11 -2.72 -28.14
CA MET A 34 -52.68 -1.55 -27.36
C MET A 34 -51.50 -1.89 -26.45
N THR A 35 -51.43 -3.10 -25.91
CA THR A 35 -50.30 -3.54 -25.07
C THR A 35 -49.02 -3.74 -25.88
N GLN A 36 -49.08 -4.13 -27.16
CA GLN A 36 -47.87 -4.23 -28.01
C GLN A 36 -47.22 -2.87 -28.34
N LYS A 37 -47.99 -1.78 -28.42
CA LYS A 37 -47.42 -0.43 -28.63
C LYS A 37 -46.77 0.13 -27.36
N TRP A 38 -47.34 -0.15 -26.19
CA TRP A 38 -46.74 0.21 -24.90
C TRP A 38 -45.55 -0.67 -24.53
N LEU A 39 -45.55 -1.95 -24.91
CA LEU A 39 -44.37 -2.79 -24.79
C LEU A 39 -43.24 -2.28 -25.69
N LEU A 40 -43.47 -1.97 -26.98
CA LEU A 40 -42.40 -1.44 -27.85
C LEU A 40 -41.82 -0.09 -27.36
N LEU A 41 -42.64 0.80 -26.82
CA LEU A 41 -42.16 2.06 -26.21
C LEU A 41 -41.41 1.81 -24.89
N ALA A 42 -41.85 0.85 -24.08
CA ALA A 42 -41.14 0.45 -22.87
C ALA A 42 -39.84 -0.29 -23.20
N THR A 43 -39.77 -1.08 -24.28
CA THR A 43 -38.54 -1.74 -24.75
C THR A 43 -37.56 -0.74 -25.34
N ILE A 44 -38.02 0.28 -26.07
CA ILE A 44 -37.14 1.35 -26.59
C ILE A 44 -36.64 2.26 -25.45
N LEU A 45 -37.49 2.61 -24.47
CA LEU A 45 -37.03 3.34 -23.27
C LEU A 45 -36.10 2.50 -22.40
N SER A 46 -36.31 1.18 -22.27
CA SER A 46 -35.38 0.32 -21.54
C SER A 46 -34.10 0.05 -22.32
N ILE A 47 -34.09 0.03 -23.66
CA ILE A 47 -32.85 -0.04 -24.45
C ILE A 47 -32.08 1.28 -24.38
N LEU A 48 -32.76 2.45 -24.33
CA LEU A 48 -32.10 3.74 -24.13
C LEU A 48 -31.61 3.94 -22.68
N LEU A 49 -32.31 3.39 -21.68
CA LEU A 49 -31.84 3.36 -20.28
C LEU A 49 -30.75 2.30 -20.04
N VAL A 50 -30.68 1.25 -20.87
CA VAL A 50 -29.63 0.22 -20.83
C VAL A 50 -28.40 0.63 -21.65
N TRP A 51 -28.52 1.51 -22.64
CA TRP A 51 -27.37 2.13 -23.30
C TRP A 51 -26.65 3.16 -22.42
N ASP A 52 -27.34 3.79 -21.46
CA ASP A 52 -26.72 4.59 -20.39
C ASP A 52 -26.13 3.71 -19.26
N GLN A 53 -26.41 2.39 -19.26
CA GLN A 53 -25.93 1.42 -18.27
C GLN A 53 -25.00 0.32 -18.83
N LEU A 54 -24.62 0.39 -20.11
CA LEU A 54 -23.63 -0.51 -20.73
C LEU A 54 -22.43 0.23 -21.33
N ALA A 55 -22.20 1.50 -20.94
CA ALA A 55 -20.86 2.04 -20.91
C ALA A 55 -20.11 1.41 -19.71
N PRO A 56 -18.91 0.86 -19.90
CA PRO A 56 -18.24 0.06 -18.87
C PRO A 56 -17.80 0.96 -17.70
N TYR A 57 -18.54 0.90 -16.59
CA TYR A 57 -18.06 1.36 -15.28
C TYR A 57 -17.00 0.35 -14.78
N GLY A 58 -15.77 0.53 -15.25
CA GLY A 58 -14.59 -0.04 -14.62
C GLY A 58 -14.39 0.61 -13.26
N SER A 59 -14.52 -0.17 -12.19
CA SER A 59 -14.23 0.24 -10.83
C SER A 59 -12.71 0.32 -10.62
N ASN A 60 -12.14 1.51 -10.87
CA ASN A 60 -10.90 1.95 -10.26
C ASN A 60 -11.21 3.03 -9.23
N ALA A 61 -10.52 2.99 -8.10
CA ALA A 61 -10.67 3.92 -6.99
C ALA A 61 -10.50 5.38 -7.44
N ALA A 62 -11.61 6.11 -7.54
CA ALA A 62 -11.61 7.56 -7.55
C ALA A 62 -11.68 8.06 -6.10
N HIS A 63 -10.63 8.75 -5.66
CA HIS A 63 -10.65 9.59 -4.48
C HIS A 63 -11.83 10.58 -4.52
N ASN A 64 -12.42 10.87 -3.34
CA ASN A 64 -13.37 11.94 -3.06
C ASN A 64 -13.65 12.95 -4.20
N CYS A 65 -14.82 12.85 -4.84
CA CYS A 65 -15.45 14.01 -5.46
C CYS A 65 -16.29 14.75 -4.41
N GLN A 66 -15.64 15.62 -3.63
CA GLN A 66 -16.29 16.72 -2.92
C GLN A 66 -16.04 18.02 -3.69
N ALA A 67 -17.12 18.59 -4.25
CA ALA A 67 -17.21 19.92 -4.89
C ALA A 67 -16.29 20.15 -6.12
N PRO A 68 -16.63 21.05 -7.07
CA PRO A 68 -15.80 21.23 -8.26
C PRO A 68 -14.42 21.74 -7.83
N GLN A 69 -13.39 20.92 -8.03
CA GLN A 69 -12.00 21.37 -7.90
C GLN A 69 -11.84 22.56 -8.84
N HIS A 70 -11.47 23.72 -8.30
CA HIS A 70 -11.25 24.91 -9.10
C HIS A 70 -10.18 24.61 -10.16
N VAL A 71 -10.62 24.45 -11.40
CA VAL A 71 -9.75 24.31 -12.57
C VAL A 71 -8.88 25.56 -12.68
N ARG A 72 -7.57 25.36 -12.75
CA ARG A 72 -6.57 26.41 -12.92
C ARG A 72 -6.10 26.41 -14.36
N THR A 73 -6.14 27.59 -14.99
CA THR A 73 -5.57 27.83 -16.31
C THR A 73 -4.53 28.94 -16.21
N TYR A 74 -3.48 28.82 -17.01
CA TYR A 74 -2.37 29.77 -17.02
C TYR A 74 -2.18 30.30 -18.45
N PRO A 75 -1.99 31.62 -18.62
CA PRO A 75 -1.73 32.18 -19.95
C PRO A 75 -0.52 31.52 -20.62
N GLY A 76 -0.70 31.05 -21.86
CA GLY A 76 0.34 30.36 -22.63
C GLY A 76 0.33 28.84 -22.51
N GLU A 77 -0.35 28.29 -21.50
CA GLU A 77 -0.52 26.84 -21.36
C GLU A 77 -1.80 26.38 -22.09
N LEU A 78 -1.73 25.22 -22.73
CA LEU A 78 -2.84 24.58 -23.46
C LEU A 78 -3.52 23.46 -22.64
N ILE A 79 -3.20 23.38 -21.35
CA ILE A 79 -3.75 22.38 -20.44
C ILE A 79 -4.35 23.01 -19.20
N GLU A 80 -5.28 22.26 -18.62
CA GLU A 80 -5.96 22.61 -17.39
C GLU A 80 -5.35 21.84 -16.22
N TRP A 81 -5.18 22.52 -15.10
CA TRP A 81 -4.62 21.94 -13.88
C TRP A 81 -5.67 21.88 -12.79
N THR A 82 -5.56 20.87 -11.93
CA THR A 82 -6.30 20.80 -10.66
C THR A 82 -5.32 20.76 -9.50
N LEU A 83 -5.70 21.34 -8.36
CA LEU A 83 -4.92 21.19 -7.14
C LEU A 83 -5.07 19.76 -6.62
N CYS A 84 -3.96 19.04 -6.49
CA CYS A 84 -3.93 17.66 -6.01
C CYS A 84 -3.11 17.48 -4.72
N GLY A 85 -2.46 18.54 -4.23
CA GLY A 85 -1.81 18.52 -2.93
C GLY A 85 -1.11 19.83 -2.58
N ASN A 86 -0.45 19.83 -1.43
CA ASN A 86 0.48 20.88 -1.04
C ASN A 86 1.66 20.21 -0.34
N LEU A 87 2.88 20.49 -0.80
CA LEU A 87 4.12 20.01 -0.18
C LEU A 87 4.80 21.23 0.41
N GLU A 88 5.00 21.26 1.73
CA GLU A 88 5.71 22.32 2.47
C GLU A 88 5.43 23.75 1.95
N GLY A 89 4.15 24.10 1.81
CA GLY A 89 3.71 25.42 1.38
C GLY A 89 3.70 25.67 -0.13
N SER A 90 4.18 24.74 -0.97
CA SER A 90 4.05 24.80 -2.43
C SER A 90 2.88 23.96 -2.91
N ASP A 91 2.04 24.56 -3.75
CA ASP A 91 0.95 23.87 -4.42
C ASP A 91 1.49 22.78 -5.35
N LEU A 92 0.87 21.60 -5.25
CA LEU A 92 1.04 20.49 -6.17
C LEU A 92 -0.18 20.44 -7.09
N GLU A 93 0.06 20.61 -8.38
CA GLU A 93 -0.95 20.61 -9.42
C GLU A 93 -0.86 19.34 -10.25
N CYS A 94 -2.00 18.78 -10.62
CA CYS A 94 -2.09 17.58 -11.45
C CYS A 94 -2.86 17.88 -12.74
N SER A 95 -2.48 17.19 -13.81
CA SER A 95 -3.15 17.23 -15.11
C SER A 95 -2.91 15.90 -15.83
N SER A 96 -3.46 15.76 -17.03
CA SER A 96 -3.17 14.64 -17.93
C SER A 96 -3.24 15.12 -19.36
N ILE A 97 -2.34 14.63 -20.21
CA ILE A 97 -2.39 14.86 -21.65
C ILE A 97 -2.69 13.56 -22.39
N THR A 98 -3.21 13.69 -23.60
CA THR A 98 -3.39 12.57 -24.52
C THR A 98 -2.37 12.66 -25.63
N VAL A 99 -1.63 11.58 -25.87
CA VAL A 99 -0.62 11.47 -26.93
C VAL A 99 -0.98 10.35 -27.90
N PRO A 100 -0.60 10.44 -29.18
CA PRO A 100 -0.83 9.35 -30.13
C PRO A 100 -0.06 8.09 -29.72
N MET A 101 -0.60 6.92 -30.09
CA MET A 101 0.09 5.64 -29.86
C MET A 101 1.47 5.60 -30.54
N ASP A 102 1.55 6.11 -31.77
CA ASP A 102 2.79 6.29 -32.51
C ASP A 102 3.01 7.78 -32.80
N GLN A 103 4.01 8.37 -32.14
CA GLN A 103 4.40 9.76 -32.32
C GLN A 103 5.07 10.02 -33.68
N PHE A 104 5.54 8.97 -34.36
CA PHE A 104 6.25 9.08 -35.62
C PHE A 104 5.40 8.66 -36.84
N SER A 105 4.18 8.12 -36.62
CA SER A 105 3.22 7.79 -37.68
C SER A 105 1.77 8.06 -37.27
N LYS A 106 1.11 8.95 -38.02
CA LYS A 106 -0.33 9.22 -37.84
C LYS A 106 -1.20 8.03 -38.23
N GLU A 107 -0.77 7.23 -39.21
CA GLU A 107 -1.54 6.09 -39.72
C GLU A 107 -1.67 4.98 -38.67
N ASN A 108 -0.61 4.76 -37.90
CA ASN A 108 -0.61 3.78 -36.82
C ASN A 108 -1.50 4.20 -35.63
N SER A 109 -1.77 5.51 -35.50
CA SER A 109 -2.41 6.14 -34.34
C SER A 109 -3.90 6.45 -34.50
N VAL A 110 -4.55 6.03 -35.58
CA VAL A 110 -5.97 6.34 -35.84
C VAL A 110 -6.85 5.81 -34.69
N ASN A 111 -7.42 6.73 -33.91
CA ASN A 111 -8.22 6.46 -32.70
C ASN A 111 -7.50 5.69 -31.59
N ARG A 112 -6.16 5.69 -31.56
CA ARG A 112 -5.35 5.01 -30.54
C ARG A 112 -4.40 5.99 -29.86
N THR A 113 -4.47 6.05 -28.55
CA THR A 113 -3.78 7.08 -27.76
C THR A 113 -3.34 6.56 -26.40
N PHE A 114 -2.32 7.19 -25.83
CA PHE A 114 -1.98 7.06 -24.43
C PHE A 114 -2.44 8.29 -23.65
N SER A 115 -2.91 8.07 -22.41
CA SER A 115 -3.09 9.12 -21.40
C SER A 115 -1.83 9.18 -20.54
N ILE A 116 -1.23 10.36 -20.46
CA ILE A 116 0.02 10.64 -19.74
C ILE A 116 -0.30 11.59 -18.59
N PRO A 117 -0.32 11.12 -17.33
CA PRO A 117 -0.59 11.97 -16.19
C PRO A 117 0.65 12.79 -15.83
N LEU A 118 0.40 14.05 -15.46
CA LEU A 118 1.41 15.04 -15.11
C LEU A 118 1.17 15.53 -13.69
N ALA A 119 2.25 15.81 -12.98
CA ALA A 119 2.21 16.57 -11.74
C ALA A 119 3.25 17.68 -11.77
N ARG A 120 2.94 18.82 -11.14
CA ARG A 120 3.79 20.01 -11.08
C ARG A 120 3.80 20.61 -9.70
N LEU A 121 4.97 20.66 -9.08
CA LEU A 121 5.21 21.39 -7.85
C LEU A 121 5.55 22.86 -8.18
N ARG A 122 4.72 23.79 -7.70
CA ARG A 122 4.89 25.21 -7.97
C ARG A 122 6.12 25.76 -7.23
N GLY A 123 7.06 26.30 -8.00
CA GLY A 123 8.10 27.23 -7.55
C GLY A 123 7.57 28.56 -7.02
N SER A 124 8.48 29.52 -6.83
CA SER A 124 8.15 30.87 -6.37
C SER A 124 7.21 31.59 -7.36
N GLN A 125 6.65 32.73 -6.93
CA GLN A 125 5.81 33.56 -7.82
C GLN A 125 6.55 34.09 -9.06
N LYS A 126 7.89 34.05 -9.05
CA LYS A 126 8.73 34.46 -10.20
C LYS A 126 9.01 33.31 -11.16
N ALA A 127 8.70 32.07 -10.78
CA ALA A 127 8.95 30.91 -11.62
C ALA A 127 8.01 30.93 -12.83
N THR A 128 8.60 30.78 -14.02
CA THR A 128 7.90 30.77 -15.31
C THR A 128 8.24 29.57 -16.17
N LYS A 129 9.32 28.85 -15.85
CA LYS A 129 9.77 27.65 -16.57
C LYS A 129 9.64 26.41 -15.69
N ASN A 130 9.51 25.26 -16.34
CA ASN A 130 9.39 23.95 -15.71
C ASN A 130 10.69 23.16 -15.95
N ILE A 131 11.25 22.60 -14.88
CA ILE A 131 12.24 21.51 -14.97
C ILE A 131 11.44 20.21 -15.02
N ILE A 132 11.56 19.47 -16.12
CA ILE A 132 10.98 18.13 -16.25
C ILE A 132 11.93 17.12 -15.61
N VAL A 133 11.46 16.39 -14.61
CA VAL A 133 12.25 15.39 -13.88
C VAL A 133 11.77 13.99 -14.22
N ASN A 134 12.70 13.04 -14.39
CA ASN A 134 12.38 11.62 -14.49
C ASN A 134 13.27 10.79 -13.55
N PRO A 135 12.68 9.93 -12.69
CA PRO A 135 13.43 9.19 -11.67
C PRO A 135 14.19 7.96 -12.20
N GLY A 136 13.90 7.51 -13.42
CA GLY A 136 14.47 6.28 -13.97
C GLY A 136 13.64 5.02 -13.70
N GLY A 137 14.34 3.91 -13.45
CA GLY A 137 13.78 2.56 -13.46
C GLY A 137 14.43 1.73 -14.59
N PRO A 138 13.81 1.59 -15.78
CA PRO A 138 12.53 2.13 -16.23
C PRO A 138 11.34 1.62 -15.41
N GLY A 139 10.19 2.28 -15.53
CA GLY A 139 8.97 1.91 -14.82
C GLY A 139 8.69 2.68 -13.53
N GLY A 140 9.62 3.52 -13.07
CA GLY A 140 9.43 4.40 -11.92
C GLY A 140 8.42 5.52 -12.21
N SER A 141 7.56 5.83 -11.23
CA SER A 141 6.60 6.94 -11.34
C SER A 141 7.25 8.29 -11.08
N GLY A 142 7.17 9.19 -12.06
CA GLY A 142 7.59 10.57 -11.91
C GLY A 142 6.70 11.35 -10.95
N ILE A 143 5.40 11.00 -10.91
CA ILE A 143 4.46 11.57 -9.95
C ILE A 143 4.86 11.19 -8.51
N ASN A 144 5.15 9.91 -8.26
CA ASN A 144 5.62 9.45 -6.94
C ASN A 144 6.93 10.12 -6.54
N TRP A 145 7.86 10.35 -7.49
CA TRP A 145 9.07 11.13 -7.23
C TRP A 145 8.75 12.54 -6.73
N LEU A 146 7.79 13.24 -7.33
CA LEU A 146 7.41 14.58 -6.86
C LEU A 146 6.86 14.58 -5.43
N TYR A 147 6.01 13.62 -5.09
CA TYR A 147 5.47 13.51 -3.73
C TYR A 147 6.56 13.28 -2.69
N ARG A 148 7.54 12.42 -3.00
CA ARG A 148 8.57 12.01 -2.03
C ARG A 148 9.80 12.91 -2.00
N ARG A 149 10.18 13.44 -3.16
CA ARG A 149 11.48 14.08 -3.40
C ARG A 149 11.37 15.43 -4.11
N GLY A 150 10.17 15.87 -4.47
CA GLY A 150 9.94 17.10 -5.22
C GLY A 150 10.45 18.34 -4.49
N LYS A 151 10.30 18.40 -3.16
CA LYS A 151 10.76 19.54 -2.36
C LYS A 151 12.27 19.63 -2.26
N ALA A 152 12.94 18.53 -1.92
CA ALA A 152 14.38 18.46 -1.92
C ALA A 152 14.96 18.78 -3.33
N THR A 153 14.35 18.24 -4.39
CA THR A 153 14.69 18.55 -5.79
C THR A 153 14.55 20.05 -6.08
N GLN A 154 13.42 20.66 -5.70
CA GLN A 154 13.16 22.09 -5.88
C GLN A 154 14.17 22.95 -5.12
N LYS A 155 14.51 22.58 -3.88
CA LYS A 155 15.46 23.33 -3.05
C LYS A 155 16.87 23.34 -3.67
N ILE A 156 17.31 22.19 -4.19
CA ILE A 156 18.62 22.06 -4.85
C ILE A 156 18.63 22.82 -6.19
N ALA A 157 17.61 22.62 -7.02
CA ALA A 157 17.48 23.29 -8.32
C ALA A 157 17.32 24.82 -8.20
N GLY A 158 16.68 25.28 -7.12
CA GLY A 158 16.27 26.67 -6.90
C GLY A 158 14.77 26.88 -7.15
N ASP A 159 14.21 27.89 -6.49
CA ASP A 159 12.77 28.21 -6.51
C ASP A 159 12.32 29.04 -7.72
N ASN A 160 13.22 29.31 -8.66
CA ASN A 160 12.93 30.00 -9.94
C ASN A 160 12.26 29.09 -10.98
N PHE A 161 12.10 27.80 -10.68
CA PHE A 161 11.47 26.83 -11.56
C PHE A 161 10.31 26.13 -10.86
N HIS A 162 9.32 25.74 -11.65
CA HIS A 162 8.41 24.67 -11.23
C HIS A 162 9.12 23.32 -11.46
N ILE A 163 8.87 22.34 -10.61
CA ILE A 163 9.33 20.98 -10.84
C ILE A 163 8.15 20.19 -11.39
N LEU A 164 8.24 19.77 -12.65
CA LEU A 164 7.23 19.00 -13.34
C LEU A 164 7.73 17.57 -13.53
N SER A 165 6.85 16.60 -13.39
CA SER A 165 7.15 15.21 -13.71
C SER A 165 5.90 14.52 -14.25
N PHE A 166 6.10 13.33 -14.81
CA PHE A 166 5.07 12.57 -15.49
C PHE A 166 5.34 11.08 -15.33
N ASP A 167 4.29 10.28 -15.45
CA ASP A 167 4.47 8.83 -15.61
C ASP A 167 4.62 8.55 -17.12
N PRO A 168 5.71 7.90 -17.59
CA PRO A 168 5.87 7.56 -18.99
C PRO A 168 4.69 6.72 -19.55
N ARG A 169 4.52 6.69 -20.87
CA ARG A 169 3.51 5.83 -21.53
C ARG A 169 3.62 4.38 -21.03
N GLY A 170 2.49 3.78 -20.67
CA GLY A 170 2.47 2.42 -20.10
C GLY A 170 2.87 2.32 -18.63
N VAL A 171 3.48 3.34 -18.03
CA VAL A 171 4.01 3.27 -16.67
C VAL A 171 3.00 3.78 -15.65
N ASN A 172 2.81 3.02 -14.58
CA ASN A 172 2.08 3.40 -13.37
C ASN A 172 0.66 3.95 -13.67
N ASN A 173 0.41 5.25 -13.57
CA ASN A 173 -0.93 5.83 -13.83
C ASN A 173 -1.22 6.09 -15.31
N SER A 174 -0.23 5.95 -16.20
CA SER A 174 -0.46 6.04 -17.64
C SER A 174 -1.35 4.92 -18.15
N ARG A 175 -2.15 5.22 -19.18
CA ARG A 175 -3.08 4.26 -19.78
C ARG A 175 -2.96 4.25 -21.30
N PRO A 176 -3.07 3.09 -21.97
CA PRO A 176 -3.07 1.74 -21.38
C PRO A 176 -1.75 1.41 -20.67
N GLN A 177 -1.76 0.42 -19.76
CA GLN A 177 -0.60 0.03 -18.96
C GLN A 177 0.30 -0.98 -19.68
N ALA A 178 1.60 -0.89 -19.42
CA ALA A 178 2.61 -1.88 -19.78
C ALA A 178 2.55 -3.04 -18.79
N THR A 179 1.57 -3.93 -18.93
CA THR A 179 1.39 -5.08 -18.02
C THR A 179 1.18 -6.36 -18.81
N CYS A 180 1.72 -7.44 -18.29
CA CYS A 180 1.54 -8.81 -18.78
C CYS A 180 0.45 -9.55 -18.02
N PHE A 181 -0.06 -8.96 -16.93
CA PHE A 181 -1.13 -9.52 -16.12
C PHE A 181 -2.37 -8.63 -16.12
N PRO A 182 -3.58 -9.21 -16.06
CA PRO A 182 -4.83 -8.45 -16.02
C PRO A 182 -5.06 -7.72 -14.69
N ASP A 183 -4.46 -8.21 -13.60
CA ASP A 183 -4.61 -7.68 -12.25
C ASP A 183 -3.45 -8.10 -11.33
N ASP A 184 -3.36 -7.45 -10.16
CA ASP A 184 -2.29 -7.66 -9.19
C ASP A 184 -2.36 -9.03 -8.49
N GLU A 185 -3.54 -9.62 -8.34
CA GLU A 185 -3.68 -10.96 -7.77
C GLU A 185 -3.08 -12.01 -8.71
N THR A 186 -3.38 -11.90 -10.00
CA THR A 186 -2.83 -12.73 -11.06
C THR A 186 -1.32 -12.55 -11.17
N ARG A 187 -0.80 -11.31 -11.13
CA ARG A 187 0.65 -11.06 -11.09
C ARG A 187 1.30 -11.82 -9.94
N ARG A 188 0.77 -11.68 -8.72
CA ARG A 188 1.31 -12.36 -7.52
C ARG A 188 1.25 -13.88 -7.65
N ALA A 189 0.12 -14.42 -8.10
CA ALA A 189 -0.07 -15.87 -8.26
C ALA A 189 0.79 -16.50 -9.38
N ARG A 190 1.23 -15.69 -10.35
CA ARG A 190 2.01 -16.16 -11.51
C ARG A 190 3.47 -15.74 -11.50
N SER A 191 3.88 -14.92 -10.54
CA SER A 191 5.28 -14.54 -10.33
C SER A 191 6.15 -15.77 -10.06
N ILE A 192 7.35 -15.83 -10.63
CA ILE A 192 8.33 -16.88 -10.33
C ILE A 192 9.18 -16.48 -9.12
N SER A 193 9.36 -17.43 -8.20
CA SER A 193 10.32 -17.34 -7.09
C SER A 193 11.65 -17.90 -7.54
N LEU A 194 12.71 -17.11 -7.42
CA LEU A 194 14.06 -17.47 -7.84
C LEU A 194 15.00 -17.59 -6.65
N SER A 195 15.92 -18.54 -6.73
CA SER A 195 17.05 -18.66 -5.80
C SER A 195 18.23 -17.76 -6.18
N TYR A 196 18.17 -17.17 -7.39
CA TYR A 196 19.23 -16.44 -8.07
C TYR A 196 20.52 -17.28 -8.21
N ASP A 197 20.33 -18.57 -8.51
CA ASP A 197 21.37 -19.48 -8.98
C ASP A 197 21.05 -19.83 -10.44
N PRO A 198 21.87 -19.39 -11.42
CA PRO A 198 21.59 -19.60 -12.84
C PRO A 198 21.40 -21.07 -13.23
N LEU A 199 22.12 -21.99 -12.59
CA LEU A 199 22.03 -23.42 -12.89
C LEU A 199 20.77 -24.03 -12.27
N ALA A 200 20.38 -23.60 -11.07
CA ALA A 200 19.19 -24.10 -10.38
C ALA A 200 17.90 -23.53 -10.95
N ASP A 201 17.90 -22.24 -11.31
CA ASP A 201 16.71 -21.51 -11.73
C ASP A 201 16.47 -21.59 -13.23
N GLY A 202 17.53 -21.63 -14.06
CA GLY A 202 17.43 -21.67 -15.52
C GLY A 202 16.43 -22.71 -16.08
N PRO A 203 16.38 -23.97 -15.57
CA PRO A 203 15.39 -24.97 -16.00
C PRO A 203 13.93 -24.58 -15.77
N LYS A 204 13.62 -23.76 -14.75
CA LYS A 204 12.27 -23.27 -14.45
C LYS A 204 11.99 -21.93 -15.10
N LEU A 205 12.99 -21.06 -15.17
CA LEU A 205 12.88 -19.71 -15.69
C LEU A 205 12.55 -19.72 -17.18
N GLN A 206 13.22 -20.54 -17.99
CA GLN A 206 12.95 -20.57 -19.43
C GLN A 206 11.48 -20.83 -19.80
N PRO A 207 10.83 -21.94 -19.37
CA PRO A 207 9.42 -22.18 -19.70
C PRO A 207 8.48 -21.19 -19.01
N TRP A 208 8.83 -20.66 -17.83
CA TRP A 208 8.05 -19.59 -17.20
C TRP A 208 8.04 -18.35 -18.08
N THR A 209 9.21 -17.92 -18.56
CA THR A 209 9.35 -16.76 -19.42
C THR A 209 8.64 -16.95 -20.75
N SER A 210 8.61 -18.15 -21.34
CA SER A 210 7.82 -18.41 -22.56
C SER A 210 6.33 -18.09 -22.37
N ASN A 211 5.77 -18.37 -21.18
CA ASN A 211 4.39 -18.04 -20.85
C ASN A 211 4.23 -16.55 -20.50
N PHE A 212 5.20 -15.98 -19.79
CA PHE A 212 5.21 -14.57 -19.42
C PHE A 212 5.15 -13.66 -20.65
N VAL A 213 6.03 -13.87 -21.64
CA VAL A 213 6.06 -13.05 -22.86
C VAL A 213 4.80 -13.20 -23.72
N GLN A 214 4.15 -14.37 -23.70
CA GLN A 214 2.84 -14.56 -24.32
C GLN A 214 1.77 -13.75 -23.60
N ALA A 215 1.75 -13.78 -22.26
CA ALA A 215 0.83 -12.99 -21.46
C ALA A 215 1.02 -11.47 -21.66
N CYS A 216 2.27 -11.02 -21.82
CA CYS A 216 2.60 -9.65 -22.22
C CYS A 216 1.97 -9.28 -23.57
N SER A 217 2.15 -10.13 -24.58
CA SER A 217 1.58 -9.93 -25.91
C SER A 217 0.05 -9.90 -25.89
N ASP A 218 -0.59 -10.81 -25.15
CA ASP A 218 -2.05 -10.92 -25.07
C ASP A 218 -2.66 -9.71 -24.35
N THR A 219 -2.01 -9.24 -23.29
CA THR A 219 -2.53 -8.16 -22.42
C THR A 219 -2.33 -6.78 -23.06
N MET A 220 -1.14 -6.51 -23.60
CA MET A 220 -0.85 -5.19 -24.20
C MET A 220 -1.38 -5.05 -25.63
N GLY A 221 -1.57 -6.16 -26.33
CA GLY A 221 -2.07 -6.19 -27.71
C GLY A 221 -1.29 -5.23 -28.62
N GLU A 222 -2.02 -4.44 -29.40
CA GLU A 222 -1.44 -3.50 -30.37
C GLU A 222 -0.68 -2.32 -29.76
N TYR A 223 -0.84 -2.03 -28.47
CA TYR A 223 -0.13 -0.95 -27.79
C TYR A 223 1.27 -1.36 -27.35
N GLY A 224 1.48 -2.66 -27.10
CA GLY A 224 2.74 -3.21 -26.58
C GLY A 224 3.99 -2.72 -27.32
N PRO A 225 4.03 -2.75 -28.67
CA PRO A 225 5.20 -2.33 -29.43
C PRO A 225 5.61 -0.86 -29.26
N TYR A 226 4.67 -0.01 -28.83
CA TYR A 226 4.86 1.44 -28.71
C TYR A 226 5.20 1.90 -27.29
N MET A 227 5.35 0.96 -26.35
CA MET A 227 5.79 1.24 -24.98
C MET A 227 7.32 1.17 -24.91
N ASN A 228 7.97 2.22 -25.40
CA ASN A 228 9.43 2.31 -25.53
C ASN A 228 9.95 3.75 -25.29
N THR A 229 11.26 3.88 -25.13
CA THR A 229 11.94 5.14 -24.80
C THR A 229 11.84 6.19 -25.91
N PRO A 230 12.07 5.88 -27.21
CA PRO A 230 11.95 6.89 -28.28
C PRO A 230 10.56 7.52 -28.38
N GLN A 231 9.52 6.71 -28.20
CA GLN A 231 8.14 7.19 -28.19
C GLN A 231 7.87 8.05 -26.94
N THR A 232 8.37 7.64 -25.77
CA THR A 232 8.31 8.45 -24.53
C THR A 232 9.04 9.79 -24.69
N ALA A 233 10.19 9.80 -25.34
CA ALA A 233 10.94 11.03 -25.64
C ALA A 233 10.12 11.98 -26.54
N ALA A 234 9.37 11.44 -27.50
CA ALA A 234 8.46 12.25 -28.31
C ALA A 234 7.24 12.75 -27.52
N ASP A 235 6.71 11.98 -26.55
CA ASP A 235 5.67 12.46 -25.63
C ASP A 235 6.12 13.69 -24.85
N MET A 236 7.40 13.77 -24.50
CA MET A 236 7.95 14.94 -23.81
C MET A 236 7.82 16.23 -24.63
N ASN A 237 7.81 16.17 -25.97
CA ASN A 237 7.47 17.33 -26.80
C ASN A 237 5.99 17.69 -26.71
N SER A 238 5.09 16.69 -26.67
CA SER A 238 3.67 16.94 -26.43
C SER A 238 3.43 17.58 -25.05
N ILE A 239 4.19 17.19 -24.02
CA ILE A 239 4.18 17.82 -22.70
C ILE A 239 4.65 19.28 -22.79
N LEU A 240 5.78 19.53 -23.45
CA LEU A 240 6.32 20.89 -23.65
C LEU A 240 5.31 21.81 -24.34
N ASP A 241 4.70 21.34 -25.43
CA ASP A 241 3.71 22.10 -26.19
C ASP A 241 2.45 22.37 -25.35
N ALA A 242 2.01 21.38 -24.57
CA ALA A 242 0.90 21.48 -23.63
C ALA A 242 1.14 22.54 -22.53
N ILE A 243 2.34 22.60 -21.96
CA ILE A 243 2.68 23.57 -20.90
C ILE A 243 3.21 24.91 -21.45
N GLY A 244 3.15 25.13 -22.77
CA GLY A 244 3.59 26.37 -23.40
C GLY A 244 5.09 26.64 -23.28
N GLN A 245 5.92 25.60 -23.12
CA GLN A 245 7.37 25.73 -22.99
C GLN A 245 8.06 25.26 -24.27
N GLU A 246 8.74 26.16 -24.97
CA GLU A 246 9.37 25.85 -26.26
C GLU A 246 10.49 24.81 -26.14
N ASN A 247 11.41 25.01 -25.19
CA ASN A 247 12.60 24.16 -25.06
C ASN A 247 12.62 23.33 -23.78
N MET A 248 13.29 22.19 -23.86
CA MET A 248 13.48 21.24 -22.79
C MET A 248 14.45 21.76 -21.73
N ILE A 249 13.97 21.76 -20.48
CA ILE A 249 14.79 21.83 -19.28
C ILE A 249 14.51 20.53 -18.52
N TYR A 250 15.50 19.67 -18.42
CA TYR A 250 15.33 18.28 -18.00
C TYR A 250 16.39 17.85 -17.00
N TRP A 251 15.99 17.04 -16.03
CA TRP A 251 16.90 16.35 -15.13
C TRP A 251 16.47 14.88 -14.97
N GLY A 252 17.21 13.98 -15.59
CA GLY A 252 16.93 12.55 -15.58
C GLY A 252 17.95 11.76 -14.78
N PHE A 253 17.46 10.92 -13.87
CA PHE A 253 18.25 10.04 -13.02
C PHE A 253 18.21 8.61 -13.53
N SER A 254 19.31 7.85 -13.44
CA SER A 254 19.34 6.42 -13.79
C SER A 254 18.84 6.19 -15.23
N TYR A 255 17.87 5.31 -15.50
CA TYR A 255 17.21 5.22 -16.81
C TYR A 255 16.68 6.58 -17.35
N GLY A 256 16.32 7.53 -16.50
CA GLY A 256 15.98 8.89 -16.92
C GLY A 256 17.14 9.59 -17.64
N SER A 257 18.39 9.23 -17.34
CA SER A 257 19.56 9.68 -18.11
C SER A 257 19.54 9.15 -19.55
N LEU A 258 19.11 7.90 -19.76
CA LEU A 258 18.92 7.33 -21.09
C LEU A 258 17.82 8.09 -21.84
N LEU A 259 16.66 8.30 -21.20
CA LEU A 259 15.56 9.06 -21.79
C LEU A 259 16.01 10.47 -22.21
N GLY A 260 16.82 11.14 -21.38
CA GLY A 260 17.43 12.44 -21.71
C GLY A 260 18.39 12.38 -22.90
N GLN A 261 19.23 11.34 -22.99
CA GLN A 261 20.13 11.13 -24.14
C GLN A 261 19.34 10.84 -25.42
N THR A 262 18.30 10.02 -25.35
CA THR A 262 17.43 9.70 -26.49
C THR A 262 16.67 10.94 -26.96
N TYR A 263 16.10 11.72 -26.03
CA TYR A 263 15.47 13.01 -26.34
C TYR A 263 16.45 13.96 -27.03
N ALA A 264 17.63 14.16 -26.45
CA ALA A 264 18.65 15.05 -27.00
C ALA A 264 19.17 14.63 -28.38
N THR A 265 19.11 13.34 -28.69
CA THR A 265 19.50 12.81 -30.00
C THR A 265 18.41 12.97 -31.05
N LEU A 266 17.14 12.82 -30.65
CA LEU A 266 15.96 12.95 -31.53
C LEU A 266 15.58 14.42 -31.78
N PHE A 267 15.66 15.25 -30.75
CA PHE A 267 15.21 16.65 -30.73
C PHE A 267 16.34 17.58 -30.21
N PRO A 268 17.53 17.56 -30.86
CA PRO A 268 18.67 18.36 -30.41
C PRO A 268 18.35 19.86 -30.36
N GLU A 269 17.52 20.35 -31.28
CA GLU A 269 17.12 21.74 -31.41
C GLU A 269 16.25 22.26 -30.26
N ARG A 270 15.56 21.36 -29.53
CA ARG A 270 14.77 21.72 -28.35
C ARG A 270 15.50 21.47 -27.03
N SER A 271 16.73 20.94 -27.07
CA SER A 271 17.47 20.54 -25.87
C SER A 271 18.26 21.71 -25.24
N GLU A 272 17.57 22.57 -24.47
CA GLU A 272 18.16 23.79 -23.87
C GLU A 272 18.97 23.52 -22.58
N ARG A 273 18.43 22.76 -21.62
CA ARG A 273 19.14 22.48 -20.35
C ARG A 273 18.88 21.04 -19.94
N VAL A 274 19.66 20.12 -20.48
CA VAL A 274 19.50 18.68 -20.23
C VAL A 274 20.60 18.22 -19.27
N ILE A 275 20.18 17.78 -18.09
CA ILE A 275 21.02 17.14 -17.07
C ILE A 275 20.75 15.64 -17.09
N ILE A 276 21.80 14.85 -17.21
CA ILE A 276 21.75 13.39 -17.12
C ILE A 276 22.63 12.93 -15.95
N ASP A 277 22.05 12.14 -15.05
CA ASP A 277 22.63 11.81 -13.75
C ASP A 277 22.55 10.32 -13.43
N GLY A 278 23.67 9.68 -13.09
CA GLY A 278 23.75 8.21 -13.00
C GLY A 278 23.50 7.60 -14.37
N VAL A 279 24.51 7.70 -15.22
CA VAL A 279 24.32 7.65 -16.67
C VAL A 279 24.30 6.24 -17.21
N VAL A 280 23.20 5.85 -17.83
CA VAL A 280 23.08 4.62 -18.61
C VAL A 280 23.82 4.77 -19.94
N ASN A 281 24.57 3.75 -20.34
CA ASN A 281 25.23 3.73 -21.63
C ASN A 281 24.22 3.44 -22.76
N GLN A 282 23.87 4.47 -23.53
CA GLN A 282 22.90 4.35 -24.62
C GLN A 282 23.31 3.34 -25.71
N PHE A 283 24.62 3.16 -25.97
CA PHE A 283 25.06 2.18 -26.97
C PHE A 283 24.78 0.77 -26.46
N TYR A 284 25.00 0.52 -25.18
CA TYR A 284 24.74 -0.79 -24.61
C TYR A 284 23.25 -1.09 -24.54
N TRP A 285 22.46 -0.14 -24.05
CA TRP A 285 21.01 -0.28 -23.94
C TRP A 285 20.32 -0.63 -25.27
N TYR A 286 20.67 0.08 -26.36
CA TYR A 286 19.98 -0.09 -27.64
C TYR A 286 20.57 -1.20 -28.53
N THR A 287 21.80 -1.65 -28.27
CA THR A 287 22.47 -2.67 -29.10
C THR A 287 22.73 -3.99 -28.38
N ASP A 288 22.50 -4.04 -27.07
CA ASP A 288 22.67 -5.20 -26.21
C ASP A 288 24.02 -5.94 -26.36
N PRO A 289 25.17 -5.24 -26.36
CA PRO A 289 26.43 -5.93 -26.13
C PRO A 289 26.38 -6.44 -24.69
N LEU A 290 26.74 -7.71 -24.49
CA LEU A 290 26.77 -8.41 -23.19
C LEU A 290 27.85 -7.88 -22.23
N GLU A 291 28.14 -6.58 -22.28
CA GLU A 291 29.10 -5.88 -21.46
C GLU A 291 28.40 -5.39 -20.17
N GLY A 292 28.86 -5.88 -19.02
CA GLY A 292 28.12 -5.77 -17.77
C GLY A 292 28.17 -4.39 -17.09
N ASP A 293 27.02 -3.96 -16.57
CA ASP A 293 26.79 -2.70 -15.82
C ASP A 293 27.30 -2.73 -14.37
N PHE A 294 27.75 -3.89 -13.88
CA PHE A 294 28.06 -4.13 -12.46
C PHE A 294 29.55 -4.07 -12.08
N GLU A 295 30.40 -3.49 -12.94
CA GLU A 295 31.86 -3.48 -12.71
C GLU A 295 32.28 -2.72 -11.44
N ASP A 296 31.46 -1.77 -10.99
CA ASP A 296 31.69 -0.96 -9.79
C ASP A 296 30.92 -1.49 -8.56
N THR A 297 29.96 -2.40 -8.72
CA THR A 297 29.12 -2.89 -7.60
C THR A 297 29.96 -3.56 -6.51
N GLU A 298 30.92 -4.40 -6.89
CA GLU A 298 31.83 -5.04 -5.93
C GLU A 298 32.76 -4.02 -5.26
N LYS A 299 33.10 -2.92 -5.96
CA LYS A 299 33.90 -1.82 -5.38
C LYS A 299 33.10 -1.01 -4.38
N VAL A 300 31.79 -0.83 -4.60
CA VAL A 300 30.87 -0.19 -3.65
C VAL A 300 30.68 -1.08 -2.42
N LEU A 301 30.52 -2.40 -2.60
CA LEU A 301 30.49 -3.36 -1.48
C LEU A 301 31.79 -3.32 -0.66
N ASP A 302 32.93 -3.26 -1.33
CA ASP A 302 34.22 -3.06 -0.68
C ASP A 302 34.31 -1.70 0.04
N GLY A 303 33.71 -0.67 -0.55
CA GLY A 303 33.56 0.66 0.03
C GLY A 303 32.78 0.62 1.34
N PHE A 304 31.64 -0.08 1.38
CA PHE A 304 30.85 -0.28 2.59
C PHE A 304 31.69 -0.80 3.77
N PHE A 305 32.47 -1.86 3.57
CA PHE A 305 33.35 -2.38 4.62
C PHE A 305 34.50 -1.43 4.96
N THR A 306 35.06 -0.75 3.97
CA THR A 306 36.15 0.22 4.17
C THR A 306 35.68 1.39 5.03
N GLU A 307 34.52 1.95 4.71
CA GLU A 307 33.94 3.09 5.43
C GLU A 307 33.41 2.68 6.80
N CYS A 308 32.93 1.44 6.96
CA CYS A 308 32.54 0.90 8.27
C CYS A 308 33.72 0.87 9.24
N VAL A 309 34.90 0.39 8.81
CA VAL A 309 36.10 0.39 9.65
C VAL A 309 36.54 1.80 10.01
N LYS A 310 36.46 2.74 9.05
CA LYS A 310 36.78 4.16 9.29
C LYS A 310 35.83 4.80 10.32
N ALA A 311 34.56 4.42 10.29
CA ALA A 311 33.54 4.90 11.22
C ALA A 311 33.72 4.32 12.64
N SER A 312 34.50 3.25 12.81
CA SER A 312 34.78 2.61 14.10
C SER A 312 33.51 2.33 14.89
N ASP A 313 33.27 3.05 16.00
CA ASP A 313 32.16 2.80 16.92
C ASP A 313 30.81 3.23 16.35
N GLU A 314 30.80 4.08 15.31
CA GLU A 314 29.60 4.46 14.57
C GLU A 314 29.13 3.37 13.61
N CYS A 315 29.96 2.35 13.31
CA CYS A 315 29.55 1.19 12.53
C CYS A 315 29.25 -0.02 13.44
N PRO A 316 27.99 -0.48 13.54
CA PRO A 316 27.62 -1.62 14.38
C PRO A 316 28.37 -2.93 14.05
N LEU A 317 28.85 -3.09 12.81
CA LEU A 317 29.59 -4.27 12.41
C LEU A 317 31.00 -4.34 13.00
N ASN A 318 31.56 -3.24 13.54
CA ASN A 318 32.90 -3.23 14.15
C ASN A 318 33.02 -4.22 15.33
N ALA A 319 31.89 -4.63 15.93
CA ALA A 319 31.84 -5.71 16.93
C ALA A 319 32.26 -7.10 16.38
N PHE A 320 32.28 -7.27 15.06
CA PHE A 320 32.56 -8.53 14.36
C PHE A 320 33.89 -8.50 13.57
N GLY A 321 34.68 -7.45 13.68
CA GLY A 321 35.99 -7.32 13.01
C GLY A 321 36.47 -5.87 12.97
N HIS A 322 37.78 -5.67 13.00
CA HIS A 322 38.40 -4.34 13.07
C HIS A 322 39.21 -3.96 11.81
N THR A 323 39.33 -4.89 10.86
CA THR A 323 39.92 -4.64 9.54
C THR A 323 38.88 -4.87 8.45
N LYS A 324 39.11 -4.28 7.27
CA LYS A 324 38.21 -4.44 6.11
C LYS A 324 38.09 -5.92 5.75
N GLU A 325 39.22 -6.63 5.72
CA GLU A 325 39.32 -8.03 5.35
C GLU A 325 38.58 -8.92 6.36
N ASP A 326 38.76 -8.69 7.66
CA ASP A 326 38.09 -9.46 8.71
C ASP A 326 36.57 -9.25 8.67
N LEU A 327 36.11 -7.99 8.57
CA LEU A 327 34.68 -7.68 8.50
C LEU A 327 34.03 -8.31 7.26
N LYS A 328 34.63 -8.10 6.09
CA LYS A 328 34.12 -8.67 4.83
C LYS A 328 34.04 -10.19 4.94
N GLN A 329 35.08 -10.85 5.46
CA GLN A 329 35.12 -12.29 5.60
C GLN A 329 34.05 -12.80 6.56
N ASN A 330 33.93 -12.19 7.74
CA ASN A 330 32.99 -12.63 8.78
C ASN A 330 31.54 -12.44 8.36
N VAL A 331 31.20 -11.26 7.82
CA VAL A 331 29.84 -10.99 7.31
C VAL A 331 29.51 -11.90 6.13
N THR A 332 30.40 -12.02 5.15
CA THR A 332 30.12 -12.86 3.96
C THR A 332 30.02 -14.33 4.33
N LYS A 333 30.87 -14.84 5.23
CA LYS A 333 30.81 -16.22 5.72
C LYS A 333 29.50 -16.48 6.46
N PHE A 334 29.07 -15.55 7.31
CA PHE A 334 27.77 -15.64 7.98
C PHE A 334 26.63 -15.70 6.97
N LEU A 335 26.56 -14.74 6.04
CA LEU A 335 25.51 -14.72 5.01
C LEU A 335 25.52 -16.01 4.18
N GLN A 336 26.69 -16.50 3.76
CA GLN A 336 26.79 -17.75 3.00
C GLN A 336 26.23 -18.96 3.75
N SER A 337 26.33 -19.01 5.09
CA SER A 337 25.73 -20.09 5.89
C SER A 337 24.20 -20.12 5.78
N LEU A 338 23.56 -18.97 5.56
CA LEU A 338 22.10 -18.85 5.36
C LEU A 338 21.58 -19.56 4.10
N LYS A 339 22.48 -20.00 3.19
CA LYS A 339 22.09 -20.86 2.06
C LYS A 339 21.68 -22.27 2.51
N GLN A 340 22.31 -22.77 3.58
CA GLN A 340 22.05 -24.11 4.11
C GLN A 340 21.13 -24.05 5.32
N ASP A 341 21.32 -23.04 6.18
CA ASP A 341 20.61 -22.88 7.45
C ASP A 341 19.90 -21.51 7.52
N PRO A 342 18.79 -21.31 6.78
CA PRO A 342 18.02 -20.07 6.87
C PRO A 342 17.41 -19.88 8.26
N ILE A 343 17.35 -18.63 8.72
CA ILE A 343 16.91 -18.30 10.09
C ILE A 343 15.39 -18.07 10.10
N PRO A 344 14.59 -18.82 10.88
CA PRO A 344 13.17 -18.52 11.05
C PRO A 344 13.00 -17.25 11.88
N ALA A 345 12.07 -16.38 11.48
CA ALA A 345 11.75 -15.15 12.18
C ALA A 345 10.23 -15.06 12.38
N TYR A 346 9.79 -14.79 13.62
CA TYR A 346 8.39 -14.67 13.98
C TYR A 346 8.18 -13.45 14.87
N ILE A 347 7.26 -12.57 14.47
CA ILE A 347 6.83 -11.42 15.25
C ILE A 347 5.40 -11.66 15.75
N ASN A 348 4.50 -12.01 14.83
CA ASN A 348 3.12 -12.38 15.13
C ASN A 348 2.52 -13.21 13.98
N ASN A 349 1.24 -13.56 14.07
CA ASN A 349 0.52 -14.36 13.08
C ASN A 349 0.32 -13.69 11.70
N THR A 350 0.67 -12.41 11.57
CA THR A 350 0.64 -11.65 10.31
C THR A 350 2.04 -11.25 9.81
N ALA A 351 3.08 -11.41 10.64
CA ALA A 351 4.45 -11.01 10.36
C ALA A 351 5.42 -12.11 10.82
N TYR A 352 5.62 -13.11 9.97
CA TYR A 352 6.58 -14.20 10.17
C TYR A 352 7.10 -14.70 8.82
N GLY A 353 8.32 -15.26 8.82
CA GLY A 353 8.99 -15.70 7.60
C GLY A 353 10.34 -16.34 7.89
N LEU A 354 11.19 -16.41 6.87
CA LEU A 354 12.57 -16.87 7.00
C LEU A 354 13.51 -15.80 6.43
N ILE A 355 14.73 -15.75 6.97
CA ILE A 355 15.84 -14.95 6.46
C ILE A 355 16.86 -15.91 5.86
N ASP A 356 16.99 -15.87 4.55
CA ASP A 356 17.98 -16.65 3.79
C ASP A 356 19.04 -15.75 3.14
N TYR A 357 20.00 -16.38 2.45
CA TYR A 357 21.05 -15.67 1.72
C TYR A 357 20.47 -14.69 0.69
N SER A 358 19.47 -15.12 -0.08
CA SER A 358 18.90 -14.30 -1.16
C SER A 358 18.23 -13.03 -0.61
N THR A 359 17.54 -13.17 0.51
CA THR A 359 16.89 -12.10 1.25
C THR A 359 17.91 -11.04 1.67
N MET A 360 18.97 -11.45 2.37
CA MET A 360 19.98 -10.49 2.82
C MET A 360 20.82 -9.93 1.69
N TRP A 361 21.25 -10.76 0.74
CA TRP A 361 22.17 -10.37 -0.32
C TRP A 361 21.49 -9.44 -1.35
N LEU A 362 20.30 -9.81 -1.82
CA LEU A 362 19.65 -9.12 -2.93
C LEU A 362 18.64 -8.07 -2.49
N ARG A 363 18.05 -8.23 -1.29
CA ARG A 363 17.03 -7.29 -0.78
C ARG A 363 17.55 -6.39 0.33
N GLY A 364 18.60 -6.80 1.03
CA GLY A 364 19.29 -5.97 2.02
C GLY A 364 20.50 -5.24 1.43
N ILE A 365 21.55 -5.99 1.08
CA ILE A 365 22.84 -5.42 0.67
C ILE A 365 22.71 -4.67 -0.65
N PHE A 366 22.19 -5.31 -1.70
CA PHE A 366 22.18 -4.71 -3.04
C PHE A 366 21.48 -3.34 -3.09
N PRO A 367 20.27 -3.12 -2.53
CA PRO A 367 19.64 -1.81 -2.50
C PRO A 367 20.42 -0.78 -1.66
N ALA A 368 21.08 -1.20 -0.58
CA ALA A 368 21.90 -0.30 0.22
C ALA A 368 23.15 0.18 -0.54
N LEU A 369 23.67 -0.59 -1.50
CA LEU A 369 24.78 -0.14 -2.35
C LEU A 369 24.37 1.07 -3.22
N TYR A 370 23.09 1.18 -3.60
CA TYR A 370 22.58 2.35 -4.33
C TYR A 370 22.59 3.62 -3.46
N ARG A 371 22.36 3.47 -2.15
CA ARG A 371 22.08 4.58 -1.22
C ARG A 371 22.94 4.49 0.04
N PRO A 372 24.15 5.05 0.01
CA PRO A 372 25.06 4.97 1.15
C PRO A 372 24.51 5.59 2.44
N ALA A 373 23.58 6.54 2.35
CA ALA A 373 22.84 7.05 3.51
C ALA A 373 22.15 5.96 4.36
N SER A 374 21.90 4.77 3.81
CA SER A 374 21.31 3.62 4.50
C SER A 374 22.34 2.63 5.10
N TRP A 375 23.64 2.86 4.92
CA TRP A 375 24.68 1.92 5.32
C TRP A 375 24.72 1.65 6.83
N TYR A 376 24.45 2.67 7.66
CA TYR A 376 24.29 2.46 9.10
C TYR A 376 23.19 1.46 9.40
N THR A 377 21.98 1.67 8.86
CA THR A 377 20.82 0.79 9.08
C THR A 377 21.07 -0.64 8.59
N LEU A 378 21.76 -0.79 7.45
CA LEU A 378 22.16 -2.10 6.95
C LEU A 378 23.14 -2.78 7.92
N ALA A 379 24.19 -2.07 8.35
CA ALA A 379 25.18 -2.61 9.27
C ALA A 379 24.57 -3.01 10.62
N ASP A 380 23.68 -2.17 11.16
CA ASP A 380 22.91 -2.48 12.37
C ASP A 380 22.07 -3.75 12.18
N THR A 381 21.34 -3.84 11.06
CA THR A 381 20.50 -5.01 10.76
C THR A 381 21.32 -6.30 10.65
N ILE A 382 22.48 -6.25 9.97
CA ILE A 382 23.38 -7.41 9.85
C ILE A 382 23.97 -7.76 11.23
N ALA A 383 24.40 -6.76 12.02
CA ALA A 383 24.95 -6.97 13.36
C ALA A 383 23.93 -7.63 14.31
N GLN A 384 22.68 -7.18 14.30
CA GLN A 384 21.58 -7.79 15.04
C GLN A 384 21.35 -9.24 14.60
N LEU A 385 21.32 -9.48 13.28
CA LEU A 385 21.11 -10.80 12.71
C LEU A 385 22.25 -11.77 13.08
N MET A 386 23.50 -11.33 13.00
CA MET A 386 24.68 -12.09 13.44
C MET A 386 24.68 -12.37 14.94
N SER A 387 23.99 -11.53 15.73
CA SER A 387 23.77 -11.72 17.17
C SER A 387 22.56 -12.61 17.49
N GLY A 388 21.87 -13.14 16.48
CA GLY A 388 20.71 -14.03 16.63
C GLY A 388 19.35 -13.33 16.68
N ASN A 389 19.28 -12.02 16.44
CA ASN A 389 18.03 -11.27 16.35
C ASN A 389 17.65 -11.03 14.87
N ALA A 390 16.70 -11.80 14.37
CA ALA A 390 16.23 -11.70 12.98
C ALA A 390 15.07 -10.71 12.77
N THR A 391 14.58 -10.03 13.82
CA THR A 391 13.38 -9.17 13.73
C THR A 391 13.59 -8.00 12.78
N ALA A 392 14.71 -7.27 12.89
CA ALA A 392 15.01 -6.14 12.01
C ALA A 392 15.13 -6.59 10.55
N ALA A 393 15.83 -7.70 10.30
CA ALA A 393 15.97 -8.28 8.96
C ALA A 393 14.62 -8.74 8.39
N LEU A 394 13.74 -9.32 9.22
CA LEU A 394 12.39 -9.72 8.80
C LEU A 394 11.53 -8.52 8.42
N LEU A 395 11.47 -7.50 9.29
CA LEU A 395 10.69 -6.28 9.03
C LEU A 395 11.21 -5.53 7.81
N ALA A 396 12.53 -5.48 7.61
CA ALA A 396 13.12 -4.76 6.49
C ALA A 396 13.05 -5.54 5.18
N PHE A 397 13.28 -6.85 5.19
CA PHE A 397 13.57 -7.61 3.97
C PHE A 397 12.79 -8.93 3.82
N GLY A 398 12.17 -9.46 4.88
CA GLY A 398 11.64 -10.83 4.88
C GLY A 398 10.11 -10.97 4.74
N LEU A 399 9.34 -9.88 4.83
CA LEU A 399 7.86 -9.93 4.82
C LEU A 399 7.21 -9.73 3.44
N ASP A 400 7.90 -9.08 2.51
CA ASP A 400 7.36 -8.86 1.16
C ASP A 400 7.78 -9.98 0.23
N ASN A 401 6.85 -10.55 -0.53
CA ASN A 401 7.14 -11.63 -1.49
C ASN A 401 6.66 -11.27 -2.90
N ASN A 402 6.26 -10.03 -3.14
CA ASN A 402 5.55 -9.65 -4.37
C ASN A 402 6.48 -8.99 -5.38
N ARG A 403 6.32 -9.40 -6.65
CA ARG A 403 6.92 -8.68 -7.76
C ARG A 403 6.24 -7.34 -7.94
N SER A 404 7.08 -6.31 -7.94
CA SER A 404 6.74 -4.92 -8.19
C SER A 404 6.28 -4.68 -9.61
N MET A 405 5.28 -3.84 -9.79
CA MET A 405 4.84 -3.37 -11.10
C MET A 405 5.96 -2.59 -11.82
N VAL A 406 6.84 -1.90 -11.09
CA VAL A 406 8.01 -1.22 -11.67
C VAL A 406 8.94 -2.18 -12.40
N MET A 407 9.23 -3.34 -11.83
CA MET A 407 10.12 -4.32 -12.47
C MET A 407 9.51 -4.86 -13.77
N GLU A 408 8.20 -5.10 -13.77
CA GLU A 408 7.46 -5.52 -14.97
C GLU A 408 7.51 -4.46 -16.07
N HIS A 409 7.21 -3.20 -15.73
CA HIS A 409 7.36 -2.06 -16.66
C HIS A 409 8.78 -1.99 -17.22
N GLY A 410 9.79 -2.13 -16.35
CA GLY A 410 11.20 -2.05 -16.72
C GLY A 410 11.59 -3.11 -17.75
N MET A 411 11.21 -4.37 -17.51
CA MET A 411 11.46 -5.48 -18.44
C MET A 411 10.78 -5.27 -19.80
N ILE A 412 9.53 -4.77 -19.81
CA ILE A 412 8.80 -4.47 -21.05
C ILE A 412 9.52 -3.38 -21.85
N ILE A 413 9.83 -2.25 -21.21
CA ILE A 413 10.46 -1.10 -21.87
C ILE A 413 11.83 -1.48 -22.42
N HIS A 414 12.65 -2.17 -21.63
CA HIS A 414 13.98 -2.57 -22.07
C HIS A 414 13.92 -3.59 -23.22
N SER A 415 12.97 -4.52 -23.19
CA SER A 415 12.76 -5.48 -24.28
C SER A 415 12.27 -4.81 -25.57
N ASN A 416 11.52 -3.72 -25.47
CA ASN A 416 11.04 -2.96 -26.62
C ASN A 416 12.06 -1.95 -27.18
N ASP A 417 13.01 -1.49 -26.36
CA ASP A 417 14.06 -0.55 -26.78
C ASP A 417 15.21 -1.24 -27.54
N GLY A 418 15.71 -2.32 -26.95
CA GLY A 418 16.93 -2.99 -27.38
C GLY A 418 16.72 -4.01 -28.49
N ALA A 419 17.70 -4.90 -28.66
CA ALA A 419 17.56 -6.06 -29.51
C ALA A 419 16.91 -7.20 -28.70
N ALA A 420 15.82 -7.75 -29.21
CA ALA A 420 15.04 -8.78 -28.52
C ALA A 420 14.48 -9.82 -29.49
N GLY A 421 14.09 -10.96 -28.93
CA GLY A 421 13.52 -12.09 -29.65
C GLY A 421 14.55 -12.97 -30.36
N LYS A 422 14.03 -13.97 -31.05
CA LYS A 422 14.77 -15.10 -31.65
C LYS A 422 15.75 -14.70 -32.76
N SER A 423 15.61 -13.51 -33.34
CA SER A 423 16.50 -13.01 -34.37
C SER A 423 17.85 -12.54 -33.82
N HIS A 424 17.92 -12.23 -32.53
CA HIS A 424 19.11 -11.70 -31.87
C HIS A 424 19.66 -12.64 -30.79
N TRP A 425 18.79 -13.40 -30.13
CA TRP A 425 19.15 -14.23 -28.97
C TRP A 425 19.02 -15.73 -29.24
N PRO A 426 19.87 -16.58 -28.62
CA PRO A 426 19.77 -18.03 -28.76
C PRO A 426 18.46 -18.59 -28.19
N GLU A 427 17.81 -19.49 -28.93
CA GLU A 427 16.59 -20.17 -28.46
C GLU A 427 16.89 -21.26 -27.43
N LYS A 428 18.06 -21.91 -27.52
CA LYS A 428 18.40 -23.00 -26.61
C LYS A 428 18.95 -22.44 -25.31
N LYS A 429 18.40 -22.96 -24.20
CA LYS A 429 18.80 -22.59 -22.83
C LYS A 429 20.31 -22.52 -22.63
N TYR A 430 21.01 -23.59 -22.99
CA TYR A 430 22.43 -23.72 -22.68
C TYR A 430 23.27 -22.73 -23.51
N GLU A 431 22.86 -22.43 -24.74
CA GLU A 431 23.50 -21.41 -25.57
C GLU A 431 23.29 -20.01 -24.97
N LEU A 432 22.08 -19.73 -24.45
CA LEU A 432 21.81 -18.48 -23.73
C LEU A 432 22.60 -18.40 -22.41
N LEU A 433 22.65 -19.46 -21.62
CA LEU A 433 23.43 -19.50 -20.36
C LEU A 433 24.93 -19.31 -20.63
N GLU A 434 25.49 -19.95 -21.65
CA GLU A 434 26.89 -19.81 -22.04
C GLU A 434 27.20 -18.37 -22.51
N MET A 435 26.27 -17.76 -23.25
CA MET A 435 26.35 -16.37 -23.68
C MET A 435 26.32 -15.38 -22.51
N LEU A 436 25.48 -15.63 -21.48
CA LEU A 436 25.34 -14.75 -20.31
C LEU A 436 26.41 -14.97 -19.22
N GLN A 437 27.10 -16.11 -19.24
CA GLN A 437 28.08 -16.49 -18.22
C GLN A 437 29.20 -15.45 -17.97
N PRO A 438 29.81 -14.83 -18.99
CA PRO A 438 30.85 -13.81 -18.76
C PRO A 438 30.32 -12.62 -17.95
N MET A 439 29.09 -12.19 -18.23
CA MET A 439 28.43 -11.11 -17.51
C MET A 439 28.13 -11.52 -16.07
N TRP A 440 27.62 -12.72 -15.81
CA TRP A 440 27.40 -13.20 -14.43
C TRP A 440 28.68 -13.36 -13.63
N ASN A 441 29.79 -13.68 -14.28
CA ASN A 441 31.09 -13.75 -13.61
C ASN A 441 31.69 -12.37 -13.30
N SER A 442 31.14 -11.29 -13.86
CA SER A 442 31.65 -9.93 -13.63
C SER A 442 31.31 -9.39 -12.25
N SER A 443 30.20 -9.84 -11.65
CA SER A 443 29.78 -9.47 -10.29
C SER A 443 28.82 -10.51 -9.72
N SER A 444 28.88 -10.74 -8.41
CA SER A 444 27.91 -11.57 -7.69
C SER A 444 26.47 -11.02 -7.73
N PHE A 445 26.29 -9.76 -8.12
CA PHE A 445 24.98 -9.09 -8.28
C PHE A 445 24.45 -9.13 -9.72
N ALA A 446 25.28 -9.50 -10.70
CA ALA A 446 24.87 -9.55 -12.10
C ALA A 446 23.76 -10.60 -12.36
N VAL A 447 23.55 -11.54 -11.45
CA VAL A 447 22.46 -12.51 -11.50
C VAL A 447 21.07 -11.86 -11.40
N THR A 448 20.98 -10.63 -10.90
CA THR A 448 19.71 -9.88 -10.82
C THR A 448 19.11 -9.58 -12.21
N GLN A 449 19.93 -9.50 -13.26
CA GLN A 449 19.48 -9.32 -14.65
C GLN A 449 19.07 -10.62 -15.35
N MET A 450 19.10 -11.77 -14.66
CA MET A 450 18.80 -13.06 -15.28
C MET A 450 17.41 -13.09 -15.91
N GLU A 451 16.38 -12.63 -15.19
CA GLU A 451 15.01 -12.61 -15.69
C GLU A 451 14.83 -11.74 -16.93
N GLU A 452 15.51 -10.60 -16.94
CA GLU A 452 15.48 -9.62 -18.00
C GLU A 452 16.04 -10.21 -19.30
N PHE A 453 17.21 -10.84 -19.28
CA PHE A 453 17.78 -11.46 -20.47
C PHE A 453 17.00 -12.67 -20.96
N PHE A 454 16.45 -13.49 -20.06
CA PHE A 454 15.56 -14.58 -20.47
C PHE A 454 14.29 -14.04 -21.14
N THR A 455 13.77 -12.90 -20.66
CA THR A 455 12.61 -12.21 -21.22
C THR A 455 12.94 -11.65 -22.60
N LYS A 456 14.06 -10.92 -22.73
CA LYS A 456 14.53 -10.39 -24.02
C LYS A 456 14.75 -11.50 -25.05
N ALA A 457 15.33 -12.63 -24.65
CA ALA A 457 15.59 -13.74 -25.56
C ALA A 457 14.30 -14.35 -26.16
N GLN A 458 13.19 -14.28 -25.43
CA GLN A 458 11.92 -14.88 -25.83
C GLN A 458 10.86 -13.84 -26.22
N TRP A 459 11.21 -12.56 -26.26
CA TRP A 459 10.27 -11.47 -26.49
C TRP A 459 9.50 -11.63 -27.81
N LEU A 460 8.18 -11.46 -27.75
CA LEU A 460 7.27 -11.67 -28.88
C LEU A 460 6.75 -10.38 -29.51
N ILE A 461 6.89 -9.26 -28.80
CA ILE A 461 6.37 -7.96 -29.23
C ILE A 461 7.39 -7.30 -30.15
N SER A 462 6.93 -6.77 -31.29
CA SER A 462 7.81 -6.13 -32.26
C SER A 462 8.39 -4.81 -31.72
N LYS A 463 9.58 -4.47 -32.21
CA LYS A 463 10.21 -3.17 -31.98
C LYS A 463 9.70 -2.17 -33.02
N GLU A 464 8.87 -1.20 -32.60
CA GLU A 464 8.28 -0.17 -33.49
C GLU A 464 9.00 1.18 -33.38
N HIS A 465 10.33 1.16 -33.40
CA HIS A 465 11.15 2.35 -33.56
C HIS A 465 12.46 2.04 -34.29
N SER A 466 12.98 3.05 -35.01
CA SER A 466 14.26 2.98 -35.71
C SER A 466 15.40 3.73 -35.01
N PHE A 467 15.16 4.25 -33.79
CA PHE A 467 16.18 4.96 -33.03
C PHE A 467 17.47 4.15 -32.88
N ALA A 468 18.59 4.81 -33.17
CA ALA A 468 19.92 4.29 -32.95
C ALA A 468 20.78 5.41 -32.31
N PRO A 469 21.52 5.11 -31.23
CA PRO A 469 22.40 6.07 -30.59
C PRO A 469 23.55 6.47 -31.52
N ARG A 470 24.02 7.72 -31.42
CA ARG A 470 25.13 8.24 -32.23
C ARG A 470 26.01 9.19 -31.43
N ARG A 471 27.28 9.32 -31.85
CA ARG A 471 28.22 10.30 -31.31
C ARG A 471 28.18 11.60 -32.10
N GLY A 472 28.72 12.67 -31.53
CA GLY A 472 28.79 13.99 -32.17
C GLY A 472 27.42 14.66 -32.30
N VAL A 473 26.53 14.45 -31.32
CA VAL A 473 25.23 15.14 -31.29
C VAL A 473 25.46 16.57 -30.79
N GLU A 474 25.14 17.54 -31.64
CA GLU A 474 25.10 18.97 -31.27
C GLU A 474 23.67 19.32 -30.86
N THR A 475 23.49 19.74 -29.62
CA THR A 475 22.21 20.18 -29.04
C THR A 475 22.16 21.71 -28.95
N LEU A 476 20.97 22.28 -28.73
CA LEU A 476 20.78 23.72 -28.59
C LEU A 476 21.72 24.32 -27.53
N HIS A 477 21.92 23.63 -26.41
CA HIS A 477 23.06 23.84 -25.52
C HIS A 477 23.67 22.50 -25.11
N PRO A 478 24.99 22.44 -24.85
CA PRO A 478 25.62 21.20 -24.39
C PRO A 478 25.06 20.70 -23.06
N LEU A 479 25.13 19.39 -22.84
CA LEU A 479 24.57 18.73 -21.66
C LEU A 479 25.47 18.89 -20.43
N LEU A 480 24.84 18.86 -19.26
CA LEU A 480 25.52 18.63 -17.98
C LEU A 480 25.38 17.16 -17.60
N ILE A 481 26.50 16.52 -17.32
CA ILE A 481 26.58 15.08 -17.04
C ILE A 481 27.06 14.90 -15.61
N LEU A 482 26.31 14.13 -14.82
CA LEU A 482 26.59 13.89 -13.41
C LEU A 482 26.76 12.39 -13.16
N SER A 483 27.77 12.01 -12.38
CA SER A 483 28.00 10.62 -12.01
C SER A 483 28.88 10.55 -10.76
N THR A 484 28.70 9.53 -9.94
CA THR A 484 29.61 9.18 -8.86
C THR A 484 30.79 8.38 -9.40
N THR A 485 31.94 8.44 -8.73
CA THR A 485 33.13 7.67 -9.13
C THR A 485 32.86 6.16 -9.07
N TYR A 486 32.09 5.71 -8.07
CA TYR A 486 31.69 4.32 -7.90
C TYR A 486 30.16 4.22 -7.83
N ASP A 487 29.54 4.21 -9.01
CA ASP A 487 28.11 3.95 -9.15
C ASP A 487 27.88 2.44 -9.31
N PRO A 488 27.11 1.78 -8.44
CA PRO A 488 26.95 0.33 -8.49
C PRO A 488 26.16 -0.17 -9.72
N ILE A 489 25.54 0.72 -10.50
CA ILE A 489 24.64 0.37 -11.62
C ILE A 489 25.01 1.10 -12.91
N CYS A 490 25.42 2.37 -12.80
CA CYS A 490 25.74 3.21 -13.95
C CYS A 490 27.19 3.66 -13.85
N PRO A 491 28.16 2.75 -14.11
CA PRO A 491 29.57 2.98 -13.82
C PRO A 491 30.09 4.22 -14.54
N LEU A 492 31.11 4.87 -13.98
CA LEU A 492 31.62 6.16 -14.46
C LEU A 492 32.01 6.15 -15.96
N ARG A 493 32.41 4.99 -16.50
CA ARG A 493 32.69 4.83 -17.93
C ARG A 493 31.49 5.22 -18.81
N SER A 494 30.26 4.95 -18.37
CA SER A 494 29.03 5.24 -19.11
C SER A 494 28.80 6.75 -19.19
N ALA A 495 29.07 7.47 -18.10
CA ALA A 495 29.03 8.94 -18.09
C ALA A 495 30.09 9.56 -19.01
N LYS A 496 31.30 8.97 -19.07
CA LYS A 496 32.36 9.40 -20.01
C LYS A 496 31.95 9.18 -21.47
N VAL A 497 31.32 8.05 -21.78
CA VAL A 497 30.78 7.78 -23.13
C VAL A 497 29.70 8.78 -23.51
N ALA A 498 28.79 9.13 -22.59
CA ALA A 498 27.81 10.19 -22.85
C ALA A 498 28.50 11.55 -23.06
N ARG A 499 29.53 11.88 -22.27
CA ARG A 499 30.31 13.12 -22.39
C ARG A 499 31.01 13.25 -23.75
N GLU A 500 31.46 12.14 -24.32
CA GLU A 500 32.03 12.09 -25.66
C GLU A 500 30.98 12.12 -26.78
N SER A 501 29.75 11.67 -26.50
CA SER A 501 28.67 11.59 -27.49
C SER A 501 28.01 12.93 -27.78
N PHE A 502 27.92 13.83 -26.80
CA PHE A 502 27.28 15.14 -26.94
C PHE A 502 28.32 16.26 -26.98
N VAL A 503 28.35 17.02 -28.07
CA VAL A 503 29.37 18.03 -28.35
C VAL A 503 29.33 19.14 -27.30
N GLY A 504 30.50 19.45 -26.75
CA GLY A 504 30.66 20.55 -25.78
C GLY A 504 30.24 20.22 -24.34
N SER A 505 29.64 19.05 -24.09
CA SER A 505 29.13 18.65 -22.77
C SER A 505 30.25 18.51 -21.73
N ARG A 506 29.88 18.58 -20.45
CA ARG A 506 30.81 18.51 -19.31
C ARG A 506 30.36 17.54 -18.25
N LEU A 507 31.32 16.85 -17.67
CA LEU A 507 31.13 15.91 -16.57
C LEU A 507 31.46 16.58 -15.23
N ILE A 508 30.58 16.39 -14.25
CA ILE A 508 30.88 16.55 -12.84
C ILE A 508 30.88 15.17 -12.21
N GLU A 509 32.06 14.73 -11.81
CA GLU A 509 32.29 13.48 -11.09
C GLU A 509 32.22 13.74 -9.58
N ILE A 510 31.41 12.98 -8.86
CA ILE A 510 31.34 13.02 -7.39
C ILE A 510 32.19 11.89 -6.85
N GLU A 511 33.26 12.25 -6.13
CA GLU A 511 34.26 11.35 -5.60
C GLU A 511 33.72 10.57 -4.40
N GLY A 512 32.95 9.53 -4.70
CA GLY A 512 32.29 8.71 -3.70
C GLY A 512 31.53 7.52 -4.27
N TYR A 513 30.84 6.84 -3.36
CA TYR A 513 29.99 5.68 -3.64
C TYR A 513 28.52 6.06 -3.81
N GLY A 514 27.77 5.22 -4.53
CA GLY A 514 26.30 5.26 -4.60
C GLY A 514 25.77 5.61 -5.99
N HIS A 515 24.47 5.40 -6.19
CA HIS A 515 23.83 5.52 -7.50
C HIS A 515 23.29 6.94 -7.78
N CYS A 516 23.76 7.55 -8.88
CA CYS A 516 23.54 8.97 -9.22
C CYS A 516 24.21 9.97 -8.24
N SER A 517 24.28 11.23 -8.65
CA SER A 517 24.77 12.36 -7.84
C SER A 517 23.96 12.58 -6.56
N SER A 518 22.70 12.18 -6.57
CA SER A 518 21.80 12.25 -5.42
C SER A 518 22.16 11.28 -4.30
N ALA A 519 23.10 10.35 -4.48
CA ALA A 519 23.41 9.33 -3.49
C ALA A 519 24.14 9.86 -2.25
N MET A 520 24.84 10.98 -2.38
CA MET A 520 25.58 11.62 -1.29
C MET A 520 25.54 13.14 -1.43
N PRO A 521 25.46 13.89 -0.31
CA PRO A 521 25.59 15.34 -0.34
C PRO A 521 26.94 15.79 -0.91
N SER A 522 26.92 16.89 -1.66
CA SER A 522 28.11 17.55 -2.19
C SER A 522 27.86 19.04 -2.41
N SER A 523 28.48 19.87 -1.58
CA SER A 523 28.43 21.33 -1.57
C SER A 523 29.08 21.90 -2.83
N CYS A 524 30.04 21.19 -3.41
CA CYS A 524 30.67 21.50 -4.69
C CYS A 524 29.72 21.37 -5.89
N LEU A 525 28.78 20.42 -5.86
CA LEU A 525 27.86 20.17 -6.98
C LEU A 525 26.84 21.29 -7.18
N VAL A 526 26.24 21.76 -6.08
CA VAL A 526 25.05 22.63 -6.12
C VAL A 526 25.29 23.93 -6.91
N PRO A 527 26.41 24.66 -6.73
CA PRO A 527 26.68 25.86 -7.52
C PRO A 527 26.74 25.60 -9.03
N HIS A 528 27.36 24.51 -9.46
CA HIS A 528 27.44 24.15 -10.88
C HIS A 528 26.07 23.78 -11.46
N LEU A 529 25.31 22.99 -10.72
CA LEU A 529 23.95 22.60 -11.10
C LEU A 529 23.04 23.84 -11.24
N ARG A 530 23.07 24.75 -10.27
CA ARG A 530 22.29 26.00 -10.32
C ARG A 530 22.77 26.93 -11.44
N ALA A 531 24.08 27.03 -11.71
CA ALA A 531 24.60 27.84 -12.81
C ALA A 531 24.13 27.32 -14.18
N PHE A 532 24.14 26.01 -14.38
CA PHE A 532 23.62 25.38 -15.59
C PHE A 532 22.10 25.57 -15.70
N LEU A 533 21.36 25.26 -14.64
CA LEU A 533 19.90 25.37 -14.64
C LEU A 533 19.40 26.79 -14.83
N ASN A 534 20.06 27.82 -14.31
CA ASN A 534 19.62 29.21 -14.44
C ASN A 534 20.13 29.87 -15.73
N ASN A 535 21.37 29.57 -16.14
CA ASN A 535 22.09 30.37 -17.13
C ASN A 535 22.61 29.55 -18.33
N GLY A 536 22.49 28.22 -18.30
CA GLY A 536 23.13 27.33 -19.26
C GLY A 536 24.66 27.27 -19.13
N THR A 537 25.22 27.76 -18.01
CA THR A 537 26.67 27.81 -17.80
C THR A 537 27.20 26.44 -17.36
N LEU A 538 28.11 25.88 -18.16
CA LEU A 538 28.89 24.69 -17.83
C LEU A 538 30.26 25.09 -17.26
N PRO A 539 30.92 24.22 -16.48
CA PRO A 539 32.31 24.44 -16.09
C PRO A 539 33.25 24.38 -17.32
N ASP A 540 34.34 25.14 -17.32
CA ASP A 540 35.27 25.18 -18.46
C ASP A 540 35.85 23.81 -18.83
N LYS A 541 36.06 22.98 -17.80
CA LYS A 541 36.57 21.60 -17.87
C LYS A 541 35.72 20.69 -16.99
N ASP A 542 35.90 19.39 -17.14
CA ASP A 542 35.28 18.42 -16.23
C ASP A 542 35.74 18.69 -14.79
N VAL A 543 34.82 18.55 -13.84
CA VAL A 543 35.02 18.87 -12.43
C VAL A 543 34.92 17.60 -11.59
N LYS A 544 35.75 17.52 -10.55
CA LYS A 544 35.62 16.52 -9.49
C LYS A 544 35.17 17.22 -8.22
N CYS A 545 34.11 16.69 -7.61
CA CYS A 545 33.54 17.19 -6.37
C CYS A 545 33.64 16.12 -5.29
N GLY A 546 34.10 16.49 -4.09
CA GLY A 546 34.05 15.60 -2.93
C GLY A 546 32.63 15.43 -2.39
N VAL A 547 32.43 14.38 -1.60
CA VAL A 547 31.22 14.18 -0.79
C VAL A 547 31.31 14.93 0.53
N ASP A 548 30.19 15.40 1.05
CA ASP A 548 30.11 16.04 2.37
C ASP A 548 29.67 15.04 3.44
N GLY A 549 30.55 14.78 4.40
CA GLY A 549 30.23 14.00 5.60
C GLY A 549 30.50 12.49 5.49
N PRO A 550 30.26 11.75 6.58
CA PRO A 550 30.53 10.32 6.65
C PRO A 550 29.45 9.50 5.94
N TYR A 551 29.79 8.25 5.60
CA TYR A 551 28.85 7.28 5.04
C TYR A 551 28.01 6.56 6.11
N PHE A 552 28.55 6.42 7.33
CA PHE A 552 27.85 5.85 8.47
C PHE A 552 27.33 6.99 9.33
N ILE A 553 26.07 7.36 9.12
CA ILE A 553 25.39 8.41 9.87
C ILE A 553 24.44 7.73 10.84
N THR A 554 24.68 7.92 12.14
CA THR A 554 23.82 7.42 13.21
C THR A 554 22.47 8.14 13.22
N PRO A 555 21.41 7.57 13.86
CA PRO A 555 20.12 8.24 13.98
C PRO A 555 20.22 9.65 14.61
N ASP A 556 21.03 9.80 15.66
CA ASP A 556 21.23 11.10 16.33
C ASP A 556 21.88 12.13 15.38
N GLN A 557 22.90 11.71 14.62
CA GLN A 557 23.54 12.59 13.62
C GLN A 557 22.59 12.95 12.47
N LYS A 558 21.71 12.02 12.09
CA LYS A 558 20.66 12.28 11.09
C LYS A 558 19.69 13.34 11.59
N GLU A 559 19.24 13.24 12.84
CA GLU A 559 18.40 14.26 13.47
C GLU A 559 19.11 15.62 13.52
N GLU A 560 20.40 15.67 13.85
CA GLU A 560 21.18 16.91 13.84
C GLU A 560 21.30 17.54 12.45
N ILE A 561 21.53 16.74 11.40
CA ILE A 561 21.60 17.21 10.01
C ILE A 561 20.26 17.82 9.59
N LEU A 562 19.15 17.15 9.90
CA LEU A 562 17.81 17.63 9.57
C LEU A 562 17.40 18.84 10.42
N ALA A 563 17.81 18.90 11.68
CA ALA A 563 17.60 20.05 12.56
C ALA A 563 18.37 21.30 12.09
N GLY A 564 19.50 21.13 11.40
CA GLY A 564 20.28 22.20 10.78
C GLY A 564 19.55 22.99 9.68
N ARG A 565 18.39 22.52 9.22
CA ARG A 565 17.51 23.09 8.17
C ARG A 565 16.94 24.48 8.48
N LEU A 566 17.19 25.05 9.65
CA LEU A 566 16.70 26.39 10.02
C LEU A 566 17.85 27.36 10.36
N GLY A 567 19.10 26.97 10.11
CA GLY A 567 20.29 27.72 10.54
C GLY A 567 20.96 28.58 9.46
N SER A 568 20.88 28.20 8.18
CA SER A 568 21.50 28.92 7.04
C SER A 568 21.07 28.31 5.70
N GLU A 569 21.21 29.05 4.59
CA GLU A 569 20.94 28.50 3.24
C GLU A 569 21.78 27.25 2.94
N GLU A 570 23.04 27.22 3.39
CA GLU A 570 23.93 26.08 3.23
C GLU A 570 23.45 24.86 4.04
N GLY A 571 22.97 25.07 5.26
CA GLY A 571 22.34 24.04 6.08
C GLY A 571 21.09 23.45 5.42
N ASP A 572 20.22 24.28 4.87
CA ASP A 572 19.01 23.82 4.18
C ASP A 572 19.34 23.01 2.92
N LEU A 573 20.36 23.45 2.18
CA LEU A 573 20.83 22.76 0.97
C LEU A 573 21.39 21.38 1.33
N ARG A 574 22.20 21.31 2.38
CA ARG A 574 22.75 20.04 2.87
C ARG A 574 21.64 19.09 3.32
N ALA A 575 20.64 19.60 4.04
CA ALA A 575 19.48 18.81 4.44
C ALA A 575 18.70 18.28 3.23
N ALA A 576 18.43 19.12 2.21
CA ALA A 576 17.77 18.70 0.98
C ALA A 576 18.59 17.64 0.20
N GLN A 577 19.92 17.78 0.14
CA GLN A 577 20.77 16.77 -0.47
C GLN A 577 20.71 15.45 0.30
N TYR A 578 20.69 15.51 1.63
CA TYR A 578 20.52 14.34 2.46
C TYR A 578 19.14 13.70 2.28
N GLU A 579 18.05 14.47 2.18
CA GLU A 579 16.70 13.96 1.89
C GLU A 579 16.61 13.27 0.51
N LEU A 580 17.38 13.72 -0.49
CA LEU A 580 17.49 13.01 -1.78
C LEU A 580 18.32 11.72 -1.69
N ALA A 581 19.35 11.72 -0.85
CA ALA A 581 20.24 10.59 -0.63
C ALA A 581 19.61 9.50 0.25
N ASP A 582 18.87 9.93 1.27
CA ASP A 582 18.17 9.08 2.21
C ASP A 582 17.01 8.39 1.46
N PRO A 583 16.89 7.06 1.55
CA PRO A 583 15.65 6.42 1.18
C PRO A 583 14.45 7.06 1.94
N GLY A 584 14.63 7.41 3.22
CA GLY A 584 13.59 7.72 4.21
C GLY A 584 13.29 6.50 5.10
N GLU A 585 12.70 6.70 6.29
CA GLU A 585 12.36 5.59 7.21
C GLU A 585 11.32 4.63 6.60
N LEU A 586 10.43 5.16 5.74
CA LEU A 586 9.48 4.42 4.90
C LEU A 586 10.09 3.66 3.70
N ALA A 587 11.41 3.70 3.49
CA ALA A 587 11.97 3.41 2.17
C ALA A 587 13.11 2.39 2.12
N ASN A 588 13.23 1.58 3.17
CA ASN A 588 13.63 0.19 2.95
C ASN A 588 12.68 -0.54 1.97
N TRP A 589 11.52 0.05 1.65
CA TRP A 589 10.46 -0.57 0.86
C TRP A 589 10.37 -0.15 -0.63
N LEU A 590 10.80 1.05 -1.03
CA LEU A 590 10.26 1.68 -2.27
C LEU A 590 11.25 1.92 -3.41
N LEU A 591 12.49 1.43 -3.34
CA LEU A 591 13.41 1.50 -4.49
C LEU A 591 13.32 0.27 -5.42
N LEU A 592 12.62 -0.79 -4.99
CA LEU A 592 12.29 -1.95 -5.83
C LEU A 592 10.82 -2.41 -5.75
N ALA A 593 10.01 -1.96 -4.77
CA ALA A 593 8.59 -2.32 -4.67
C ALA A 593 7.64 -1.11 -4.80
N ASP A 594 7.25 -0.77 -6.03
CA ASP A 594 5.96 -0.09 -6.26
C ASP A 594 4.93 -1.20 -6.48
N THR A 595 4.26 -1.57 -5.39
CA THR A 595 2.85 -1.99 -5.28
C THR A 595 2.73 -2.80 -3.99
N ILE A 596 2.32 -2.19 -2.86
CA ILE A 596 1.40 -2.73 -1.83
C ILE A 596 1.36 -1.68 -0.69
N LEU A 597 0.50 -0.67 -0.76
CA LEU A 597 -0.17 -0.18 0.46
C LEU A 597 -1.56 0.27 0.03
N SER A 598 -2.61 -0.34 0.58
CA SER A 598 -3.91 0.32 0.58
C SER A 598 -3.79 1.59 1.44
N PRO A 599 -4.69 2.58 1.32
CA PRO A 599 -4.65 3.79 2.15
C PRO A 599 -4.55 3.52 3.66
N GLN A 600 -5.02 2.36 4.14
CA GLN A 600 -4.94 1.94 5.54
C GLN A 600 -3.55 1.45 5.98
N SER A 601 -2.70 1.02 5.06
CA SER A 601 -1.38 0.50 5.38
C SER A 601 -0.31 1.61 5.44
N GLN A 602 -0.61 2.79 4.89
CA GLN A 602 0.19 4.00 5.07
C GLN A 602 0.05 4.60 6.49
N GLU A 603 -1.11 4.42 7.13
CA GLU A 603 -1.35 4.90 8.51
C GLU A 603 -0.66 4.03 9.59
N ILE A 604 -0.44 2.73 9.32
CA ILE A 604 0.17 1.80 10.29
C ILE A 604 1.70 1.99 10.40
N LEU A 605 2.36 2.39 9.30
CA LEU A 605 3.81 2.64 9.30
C LEU A 605 4.17 3.95 10.02
N ILE A 606 3.36 4.99 9.87
CA ILE A 606 3.53 6.27 10.60
C ILE A 606 3.26 6.09 12.11
N ALA A 607 2.35 5.17 12.49
CA ALA A 607 2.09 4.84 13.88
C ALA A 607 3.24 4.07 14.57
N GLY A 608 4.04 3.33 13.80
CA GLY A 608 5.23 2.63 14.28
C GLY A 608 6.41 3.57 14.59
N GLU A 609 6.65 4.56 13.73
CA GLU A 609 7.67 5.60 13.92
C GLU A 609 7.32 6.56 15.07
N LEU A 610 6.05 6.96 15.20
CA LEU A 610 5.58 7.76 16.33
C LEU A 610 5.73 7.05 17.68
N ALA A 611 5.60 5.73 17.74
CA ALA A 611 5.79 4.97 18.97
C ALA A 611 7.25 4.91 19.45
N TRP A 612 8.22 5.05 18.53
CA TRP A 612 9.64 5.10 18.82
C TRP A 612 10.08 6.53 19.21
N ILE A 613 9.63 7.55 18.47
CA ILE A 613 9.90 8.97 18.77
C ILE A 613 9.25 9.41 20.11
N LEU A 614 8.06 8.90 20.44
CA LEU A 614 7.39 9.20 21.72
C LEU A 614 8.07 8.54 22.94
N GLN A 615 9.01 7.60 22.74
CA GLN A 615 9.84 7.08 23.83
C GLN A 615 11.13 7.89 24.04
N SER A 616 11.63 8.60 23.03
CA SER A 616 12.86 9.43 23.13
C SER A 616 12.58 10.88 23.59
N GLU A 617 11.41 11.45 23.31
CA GLU A 617 11.11 12.87 23.61
C GLU A 617 10.55 13.15 25.03
N ARG A 618 11.09 12.47 26.05
CA ARG A 618 10.83 12.82 27.46
C ARG A 618 11.63 14.03 27.96
N SER A 619 11.99 14.98 27.11
CA SER A 619 12.41 16.31 27.58
C SER A 619 12.41 17.35 26.45
N THR A 620 11.40 18.22 26.41
CA THR A 620 11.52 19.70 26.50
C THR A 620 10.41 20.44 25.73
N LYS A 621 9.50 21.03 26.53
CA LYS A 621 8.76 22.30 26.34
C LYS A 621 8.12 22.65 24.97
N GLN A 622 6.79 22.52 24.97
CA GLN A 622 5.81 23.62 24.82
C GLN A 622 5.88 24.48 23.53
N VAL A 623 5.34 23.98 22.41
CA VAL A 623 4.94 24.80 21.25
C VAL A 623 3.54 24.38 20.72
N ASP A 624 2.67 25.39 20.65
CA ASP A 624 1.35 25.57 20.01
C ASP A 624 0.35 24.40 19.83
N GLN A 625 -0.61 24.34 20.75
CA GLN A 625 -1.77 23.45 20.83
C GLN A 625 -2.85 23.60 19.73
N LYS A 626 -2.71 24.50 18.74
CA LYS A 626 -3.80 24.81 17.79
C LYS A 626 -3.68 24.14 16.42
N LEU A 627 -2.49 23.77 15.96
CA LEU A 627 -2.30 23.02 14.71
C LEU A 627 -2.32 21.49 14.94
N THR A 628 -2.07 21.06 16.18
CA THR A 628 -1.99 19.65 16.61
C THR A 628 -3.36 18.94 16.61
N MET A 629 -4.48 19.66 16.60
CA MET A 629 -5.81 19.07 16.78
C MET A 629 -6.49 18.56 15.50
N SER A 630 -6.00 18.90 14.30
CA SER A 630 -6.66 18.47 13.04
C SER A 630 -6.05 17.21 12.41
N LEU A 631 -4.86 16.78 12.84
CA LEU A 631 -4.14 15.62 12.28
C LEU A 631 -4.00 14.45 13.28
N LEU A 632 -4.64 14.54 14.44
CA LEU A 632 -4.66 13.53 15.53
C LEU A 632 -6.09 13.15 15.93
N GLN A 633 -7.03 13.16 14.99
CA GLN A 633 -8.41 12.85 15.33
C GLN A 633 -8.58 11.33 15.46
N LEU A 634 -8.77 10.85 16.70
CA LEU A 634 -8.99 9.43 16.99
C LEU A 634 -10.15 8.89 16.11
N PRO A 635 -10.16 7.58 15.73
CA PRO A 635 -11.07 7.07 14.69
C PRO A 635 -12.57 7.32 14.92
N LEU A 636 -12.99 7.45 16.17
CA LEU A 636 -14.36 7.74 16.59
C LEU A 636 -14.48 9.10 17.31
N ALA A 637 -13.49 9.98 17.19
CA ALA A 637 -13.51 11.29 17.84
C ALA A 637 -14.70 12.13 17.36
N GLY A 638 -15.45 12.66 18.32
CA GLY A 638 -16.68 13.41 18.06
C GLY A 638 -17.92 12.54 17.83
N LYS A 639 -17.79 11.21 17.85
CA LYS A 639 -18.93 10.28 17.84
C LYS A 639 -19.52 10.10 19.23
N THR A 640 -20.80 9.77 19.30
CA THR A 640 -21.48 9.41 20.55
C THR A 640 -21.96 7.96 20.50
N ALA A 641 -21.65 7.19 21.55
CA ALA A 641 -22.06 5.81 21.71
C ALA A 641 -23.01 5.63 22.90
N LEU A 642 -24.09 4.88 22.71
CA LEU A 642 -24.96 4.37 23.76
C LEU A 642 -24.71 2.86 23.93
N VAL A 643 -24.21 2.45 25.10
CA VAL A 643 -23.91 1.03 25.40
C VAL A 643 -24.81 0.55 26.53
N THR A 644 -25.71 -0.39 26.22
CA THR A 644 -26.55 -1.00 27.27
C THR A 644 -25.75 -2.05 28.06
N GLY A 645 -25.87 -2.03 29.39
CA GLY A 645 -25.03 -2.87 30.25
C GLY A 645 -23.56 -2.45 30.22
N GLY A 646 -23.28 -1.15 30.02
CA GLY A 646 -21.96 -0.62 29.71
C GLY A 646 -20.97 -0.53 30.89
N ILE A 647 -21.40 -0.80 32.12
CA ILE A 647 -20.57 -0.53 33.32
C ILE A 647 -19.74 -1.72 33.83
N ARG A 648 -19.89 -2.92 33.24
CA ARG A 648 -19.11 -4.11 33.64
C ARG A 648 -18.90 -5.12 32.51
N GLY A 649 -17.92 -6.00 32.68
CA GLY A 649 -17.67 -7.13 31.78
C GLY A 649 -17.50 -6.68 30.33
N ILE A 650 -18.15 -7.39 29.39
CA ILE A 650 -18.08 -7.07 27.95
C ILE A 650 -18.52 -5.62 27.65
N GLY A 651 -19.58 -5.14 28.31
CA GLY A 651 -20.10 -3.79 28.07
C GLY A 651 -19.14 -2.68 28.50
N GLN A 652 -18.39 -2.89 29.60
CA GLN A 652 -17.34 -1.97 30.03
C GLN A 652 -16.14 -2.01 29.09
N GLY A 653 -15.71 -3.19 28.67
CA GLY A 653 -14.66 -3.33 27.66
C GLY A 653 -15.01 -2.56 26.37
N ILE A 654 -16.24 -2.71 25.88
CA ILE A 654 -16.75 -1.97 24.72
C ILE A 654 -16.74 -0.46 24.99
N SER A 655 -17.23 -0.03 26.14
CA SER A 655 -17.30 1.41 26.48
C SER A 655 -15.90 2.03 26.56
N LEU A 656 -14.93 1.33 27.15
CA LEU A 656 -13.54 1.75 27.22
C LEU A 656 -12.90 1.82 25.84
N GLU A 657 -13.13 0.84 24.97
CA GLU A 657 -12.52 0.83 23.64
C GLU A 657 -13.12 1.89 22.72
N LEU A 658 -14.45 2.08 22.73
CA LEU A 658 -15.08 3.15 21.97
C LEU A 658 -14.60 4.53 22.43
N ALA A 659 -14.45 4.71 23.75
CA ALA A 659 -13.89 5.94 24.31
C ALA A 659 -12.40 6.11 24.03
N ARG A 660 -11.60 5.04 24.04
CA ARG A 660 -10.17 5.06 23.67
C ARG A 660 -9.99 5.55 22.24
N ARG A 661 -10.93 5.24 21.35
CA ARG A 661 -11.00 5.75 19.97
C ARG A 661 -11.69 7.11 19.84
N GLY A 662 -12.05 7.77 20.94
CA GLY A 662 -12.54 9.15 20.97
C GLY A 662 -14.07 9.33 20.99
N ALA A 663 -14.86 8.25 21.02
CA ALA A 663 -16.31 8.37 21.14
C ALA A 663 -16.72 8.75 22.57
N SER A 664 -17.63 9.70 22.74
CA SER A 664 -18.28 9.93 24.03
C SER A 664 -19.29 8.82 24.33
N VAL A 665 -19.34 8.29 25.55
CA VAL A 665 -20.09 7.06 25.85
C VAL A 665 -21.12 7.24 26.96
N ALA A 666 -22.38 6.91 26.67
CA ALA A 666 -23.45 6.76 27.64
C ALA A 666 -23.64 5.27 27.99
N MET A 667 -23.39 4.93 29.25
CA MET A 667 -23.40 3.55 29.76
C MET A 667 -24.66 3.28 30.58
N VAL A 668 -25.58 2.46 30.06
CA VAL A 668 -26.84 2.15 30.75
C VAL A 668 -26.66 0.97 31.71
N TYR A 669 -27.21 1.06 32.91
CA TYR A 669 -27.24 -0.05 33.88
C TYR A 669 -28.57 -0.13 34.63
N ALA A 670 -29.01 -1.34 34.98
CA ALA A 670 -30.35 -1.55 35.53
C ALA A 670 -30.43 -1.40 37.06
N ASN A 671 -29.48 -1.99 37.81
CA ASN A 671 -29.62 -2.11 39.25
C ASN A 671 -29.05 -0.88 39.99
N PRO A 672 -29.86 -0.11 40.74
CA PRO A 672 -29.39 1.08 41.45
C PRO A 672 -28.30 0.80 42.49
N SER A 673 -28.23 -0.42 43.05
CA SER A 673 -27.15 -0.81 43.96
C SER A 673 -25.75 -0.80 43.33
N ARG A 674 -25.65 -0.74 41.99
CA ARG A 674 -24.40 -0.65 41.24
C ARG A 674 -23.98 0.78 40.91
N ALA A 675 -24.60 1.78 41.53
CA ALA A 675 -24.25 3.19 41.32
C ALA A 675 -22.76 3.47 41.54
N GLU A 676 -22.10 2.81 42.49
CA GLU A 676 -20.66 3.02 42.70
C GLU A 676 -19.81 2.41 41.59
N THR A 677 -20.10 1.16 41.16
CA THR A 677 -19.47 0.55 39.98
C THR A 677 -19.67 1.40 38.72
N ALA A 678 -20.84 2.04 38.58
CA ALA A 678 -21.14 2.92 37.46
C ALA A 678 -20.25 4.18 37.47
N LYS A 679 -20.04 4.80 38.65
CA LYS A 679 -19.10 5.93 38.80
C LYS A 679 -17.67 5.52 38.52
N GLU A 680 -17.25 4.35 38.97
CA GLU A 680 -15.91 3.80 38.71
C GLU A 680 -15.70 3.58 37.21
N ALA A 681 -16.67 3.00 36.50
CA ALA A 681 -16.61 2.83 35.05
C ALA A 681 -16.52 4.17 34.30
N VAL A 682 -17.29 5.19 34.72
CA VAL A 682 -17.18 6.54 34.15
C VAL A 682 -15.78 7.12 34.40
N LYS A 683 -15.26 6.98 35.62
CA LYS A 683 -13.91 7.46 35.96
C LYS A 683 -12.83 6.78 35.12
N GLU A 684 -12.97 5.48 34.87
CA GLU A 684 -12.04 4.72 34.04
C GLU A 684 -12.06 5.22 32.60
N VAL A 685 -13.25 5.43 32.02
CA VAL A 685 -13.38 6.03 30.68
C VAL A 685 -12.74 7.42 30.62
N LEU A 686 -13.01 8.28 31.59
CA LEU A 686 -12.45 9.64 31.64
C LEU A 686 -10.92 9.64 31.85
N SER A 687 -10.34 8.56 32.39
CA SER A 687 -8.89 8.44 32.59
C SER A 687 -8.09 8.13 31.31
N LEU A 688 -8.76 7.80 30.20
CA LEU A 688 -8.11 7.42 28.94
C LEU A 688 -7.48 8.59 28.17
N ASN A 689 -7.68 9.84 28.61
CA ASN A 689 -7.15 11.06 27.97
C ASN A 689 -7.51 11.20 26.48
N SER A 690 -8.60 10.58 26.02
CA SER A 690 -9.03 10.58 24.62
C SER A 690 -9.93 11.76 24.23
N GLY A 691 -10.24 12.66 25.18
CA GLY A 691 -11.21 13.74 24.99
C GLY A 691 -12.67 13.30 24.99
N ALA A 692 -12.95 12.00 25.16
CA ALA A 692 -14.30 11.46 25.28
C ALA A 692 -14.97 11.87 26.60
N LYS A 693 -16.26 12.21 26.53
CA LYS A 693 -17.12 12.34 27.70
C LYS A 693 -17.74 11.00 28.06
N ALA A 694 -18.09 10.81 29.31
CA ALA A 694 -18.81 9.61 29.74
C ALA A 694 -19.88 9.93 30.77
N VAL A 695 -21.00 9.21 30.68
CA VAL A 695 -22.09 9.24 31.66
C VAL A 695 -22.58 7.83 31.91
N SER A 696 -23.02 7.55 33.14
CA SER A 696 -23.76 6.34 33.47
C SER A 696 -25.22 6.66 33.71
N ILE A 697 -26.13 5.90 33.10
CA ILE A 697 -27.58 6.10 33.18
C ILE A 697 -28.22 4.91 33.87
N GLN A 698 -28.90 5.14 34.99
CA GLN A 698 -29.62 4.08 35.70
C GLN A 698 -31.02 3.91 35.12
N ALA A 699 -31.24 2.81 34.41
CA ALA A 699 -32.53 2.49 33.80
C ALA A 699 -32.71 0.98 33.66
N ASP A 700 -33.83 0.46 34.18
CA ASP A 700 -34.24 -0.92 33.90
C ASP A 700 -34.86 -1.00 32.50
N LEU A 701 -34.21 -1.76 31.61
CA LEU A 701 -34.65 -1.96 30.23
C LEU A 701 -35.96 -2.73 30.11
N LYS A 702 -36.42 -3.41 31.17
CA LYS A 702 -37.73 -4.06 31.17
C LYS A 702 -38.88 -3.06 31.15
N ILE A 703 -38.64 -1.84 31.64
CA ILE A 703 -39.63 -0.77 31.79
C ILE A 703 -39.58 0.15 30.57
N SER A 704 -40.60 0.10 29.71
CA SER A 704 -40.61 0.83 28.43
C SER A 704 -40.62 2.36 28.56
N SER A 705 -41.11 2.91 29.68
CA SER A 705 -41.05 4.35 29.94
C SER A 705 -39.62 4.88 30.05
N ASN A 706 -38.66 4.02 30.41
CA ASN A 706 -37.27 4.41 30.58
C ASN A 706 -36.54 4.65 29.24
N TYR A 707 -37.08 4.18 28.11
CA TYR A 707 -36.35 4.31 26.83
C TYR A 707 -36.18 5.76 26.40
N GLN A 708 -37.16 6.63 26.65
CA GLN A 708 -37.03 8.04 26.34
C GLN A 708 -36.07 8.73 27.32
N GLN A 709 -36.19 8.41 28.61
CA GLN A 709 -35.28 8.88 29.66
C GLN A 709 -33.82 8.57 29.30
N ILE A 710 -33.51 7.36 28.85
CA ILE A 710 -32.15 6.96 28.44
C ILE A 710 -31.60 7.86 27.34
N ILE A 711 -32.43 8.20 26.35
CA ILE A 711 -32.03 9.05 25.22
C ILE A 711 -31.83 10.49 25.69
N ASP A 712 -32.78 11.02 26.44
CA ASP A 712 -32.77 12.40 26.91
C ASP A 712 -31.57 12.65 27.83
N GLU A 713 -31.33 11.76 28.80
CA GLU A 713 -30.16 11.83 29.69
C GLU A 713 -28.84 11.66 28.91
N ALA A 714 -28.76 10.75 27.94
CA ALA A 714 -27.55 10.56 27.15
C ALA A 714 -27.20 11.82 26.33
N LEU A 715 -28.18 12.42 25.67
CA LEU A 715 -28.01 13.65 24.88
C LEU A 715 -27.66 14.84 25.78
N GLN A 716 -28.38 14.99 26.90
CA GLN A 716 -28.20 16.09 27.84
C GLN A 716 -26.83 16.04 28.53
N GLU A 717 -26.47 14.91 29.15
CA GLU A 717 -25.28 14.78 29.98
C GLU A 717 -23.99 14.75 29.15
N LEU A 718 -24.03 14.19 27.94
CA LEU A 718 -22.90 14.28 27.01
C LEU A 718 -22.86 15.62 26.27
N GLY A 719 -23.97 16.38 26.27
CA GLY A 719 -24.10 17.66 25.59
C GLY A 719 -24.01 17.53 24.08
N VAL A 720 -24.75 16.58 23.51
CA VAL A 720 -24.73 16.21 22.09
C VAL A 720 -26.14 16.15 21.52
N ALA A 721 -26.28 16.29 20.21
CA ALA A 721 -27.58 16.27 19.53
C ALA A 721 -27.96 14.89 18.96
N ASN A 722 -26.97 14.00 18.80
CA ASN A 722 -27.12 12.74 18.08
C ASN A 722 -26.42 11.60 18.81
N ILE A 723 -26.87 10.36 18.55
CA ILE A 723 -26.23 9.12 18.98
C ILE A 723 -25.80 8.37 17.72
N ASP A 724 -24.49 8.32 17.46
CA ASP A 724 -23.92 7.70 16.26
C ASP A 724 -23.87 6.17 16.36
N ILE A 725 -23.57 5.64 17.55
CA ILE A 725 -23.32 4.21 17.78
C ILE A 725 -24.25 3.71 18.87
N VAL A 726 -24.93 2.60 18.62
CA VAL A 726 -25.81 1.94 19.60
C VAL A 726 -25.37 0.50 19.76
N VAL A 727 -24.95 0.13 20.97
CA VAL A 727 -24.57 -1.25 21.31
C VAL A 727 -25.57 -1.84 22.29
N HIS A 728 -26.39 -2.76 21.78
CA HIS A 728 -27.31 -3.56 22.59
C HIS A 728 -26.58 -4.74 23.20
N ASN A 729 -25.91 -4.49 24.32
CA ASN A 729 -25.10 -5.47 25.05
C ASN A 729 -25.82 -6.04 26.29
N ALA A 730 -26.69 -5.26 26.95
CA ALA A 730 -27.40 -5.72 28.14
C ALA A 730 -28.17 -7.01 27.87
N ALA A 731 -28.05 -7.96 28.78
CA ALA A 731 -28.76 -9.22 28.70
C ALA A 731 -29.16 -9.76 30.06
N TYR A 732 -30.35 -10.35 30.12
CA TYR A 732 -30.79 -11.25 31.19
C TYR A 732 -30.60 -12.69 30.72
N ALA A 733 -29.90 -13.49 31.52
CA ALA A 733 -29.61 -14.89 31.25
C ALA A 733 -29.86 -15.70 32.52
N ALA A 734 -30.76 -16.68 32.45
CA ALA A 734 -31.04 -17.59 33.54
C ALA A 734 -30.70 -19.03 33.12
N PRO A 735 -29.81 -19.74 33.84
CA PRO A 735 -29.44 -21.12 33.53
C PRO A 735 -30.50 -22.11 34.03
N ILE A 736 -31.69 -22.04 33.45
CA ILE A 736 -32.89 -22.79 33.85
C ILE A 736 -33.39 -23.66 32.68
N SER A 737 -33.84 -24.88 32.98
CA SER A 737 -34.40 -25.79 31.98
C SER A 737 -35.77 -25.35 31.51
N THR A 738 -36.19 -25.83 30.33
CA THR A 738 -37.54 -25.55 29.82
C THR A 738 -38.63 -25.98 30.81
N GLU A 739 -38.43 -27.09 31.52
CA GLU A 739 -39.38 -27.61 32.53
C GLU A 739 -39.57 -26.68 33.74
N THR A 740 -38.55 -25.89 34.07
CA THR A 740 -38.52 -25.05 35.28
C THR A 740 -38.53 -23.56 34.98
N THR A 741 -38.56 -23.19 33.70
CA THR A 741 -38.66 -21.79 33.27
C THR A 741 -40.08 -21.30 33.50
N THR A 742 -40.25 -20.33 34.39
CA THR A 742 -41.54 -19.66 34.61
C THR A 742 -41.81 -18.61 33.54
N GLU A 743 -43.08 -18.24 33.35
CA GLU A 743 -43.47 -17.13 32.47
C GLU A 743 -42.73 -15.85 32.84
N ALA A 744 -42.60 -15.53 34.13
CA ALA A 744 -41.87 -14.35 34.59
C ALA A 744 -40.38 -14.35 34.15
N ILE A 745 -39.69 -15.50 34.24
CA ILE A 745 -38.29 -15.63 33.80
C ILE A 745 -38.19 -15.50 32.28
N TYR A 746 -39.11 -16.12 31.54
CA TYR A 746 -39.17 -16.02 30.08
C TYR A 746 -39.42 -14.57 29.64
N ASP A 747 -40.40 -13.92 30.24
CA ASP A 747 -40.79 -12.54 29.96
C ASP A 747 -39.67 -11.56 30.31
N ASP A 748 -38.98 -11.74 31.44
CA ASP A 748 -37.82 -10.92 31.80
C ASP A 748 -36.66 -11.10 30.79
N THR A 749 -36.45 -12.33 30.31
CA THR A 749 -35.45 -12.64 29.28
C THR A 749 -35.78 -11.95 27.96
N MET A 750 -37.02 -12.08 27.48
CA MET A 750 -37.45 -11.49 26.22
C MET A 750 -37.60 -9.96 26.31
N ALA A 751 -38.05 -9.46 27.45
CA ALA A 751 -38.13 -8.03 27.76
C ALA A 751 -36.78 -7.36 27.61
N THR A 752 -35.75 -7.92 28.26
CA THR A 752 -34.41 -7.35 28.29
C THR A 752 -33.67 -7.55 26.98
N ASN A 753 -33.74 -8.75 26.39
CA ASN A 753 -32.84 -9.13 25.30
C ASN A 753 -33.42 -8.85 23.92
N VAL A 754 -34.73 -8.69 23.77
CA VAL A 754 -35.39 -8.55 22.46
C VAL A 754 -36.27 -7.30 22.41
N ARG A 755 -37.24 -7.19 23.33
CA ARG A 755 -38.19 -6.07 23.37
C ARG A 755 -37.47 -4.74 23.57
N ALA A 756 -36.54 -4.68 24.52
CA ALA A 756 -35.78 -3.47 24.79
C ALA A 756 -34.91 -3.04 23.59
N PRO A 757 -34.06 -3.89 22.99
CA PRO A 757 -33.35 -3.53 21.77
C PRO A 757 -34.26 -3.03 20.66
N PHE A 758 -35.41 -3.67 20.46
CA PHE A 758 -36.38 -3.28 19.42
C PHE A 758 -36.92 -1.86 19.63
N PHE A 759 -37.55 -1.61 20.78
CA PHE A 759 -38.24 -0.34 21.02
C PHE A 759 -37.30 0.80 21.38
N LEU A 760 -36.14 0.50 21.98
CA LEU A 760 -35.10 1.51 22.19
C LEU A 760 -34.50 1.96 20.86
N THR A 761 -34.17 1.02 19.94
CA THR A 761 -33.73 1.39 18.58
C THR A 761 -34.80 2.20 17.86
N GLN A 762 -36.08 1.79 17.93
CA GLN A 762 -37.18 2.54 17.32
C GLN A 762 -37.21 4.02 17.76
N LYS A 763 -36.98 4.27 19.05
CA LYS A 763 -36.92 5.62 19.62
C LYS A 763 -35.62 6.36 19.33
N LEU A 764 -34.52 5.65 19.11
CA LEU A 764 -33.21 6.21 18.77
C LEU A 764 -33.13 6.67 17.32
N LEU A 765 -33.84 6.03 16.39
CA LEU A 765 -33.78 6.32 14.94
C LEU A 765 -33.89 7.81 14.55
N PRO A 766 -34.69 8.67 15.21
CA PRO A 766 -34.72 10.11 14.93
C PRO A 766 -33.43 10.86 15.32
N TYR A 767 -32.66 10.32 16.26
CA TYR A 767 -31.42 10.89 16.80
C TYR A 767 -30.16 10.22 16.22
N MET A 768 -30.33 9.24 15.34
CA MET A 768 -29.23 8.55 14.66
C MET A 768 -28.98 9.20 13.29
N PRO A 769 -27.77 9.73 13.03
CA PRO A 769 -27.44 10.35 11.76
C PRO A 769 -27.16 9.29 10.67
N ARG A 770 -27.04 9.72 9.41
CA ARG A 770 -26.44 8.88 8.36
C ARG A 770 -25.00 8.54 8.77
N GLY A 771 -24.59 7.30 8.52
CA GLY A 771 -23.34 6.76 9.06
C GLY A 771 -23.50 6.21 10.49
N GLY A 772 -24.73 6.08 11.01
CA GLY A 772 -24.97 5.44 12.30
C GLY A 772 -24.64 3.94 12.31
N ARG A 773 -24.43 3.39 13.50
CA ARG A 773 -24.05 1.99 13.75
C ARG A 773 -24.95 1.36 14.80
N ILE A 774 -25.59 0.24 14.48
CA ILE A 774 -26.36 -0.56 15.44
C ILE A 774 -25.69 -1.93 15.58
N ILE A 775 -25.29 -2.27 16.80
CA ILE A 775 -24.53 -3.48 17.12
C ILE A 775 -25.29 -4.27 18.18
N LEU A 776 -25.65 -5.51 17.86
CA LEU A 776 -26.43 -6.40 18.73
C LEU A 776 -25.54 -7.52 19.25
N ILE A 777 -25.31 -7.58 20.57
CA ILE A 777 -24.50 -8.66 21.15
C ILE A 777 -25.35 -9.94 21.24
N SER A 778 -25.10 -10.84 20.30
CA SER A 778 -25.62 -12.22 20.29
C SER A 778 -24.72 -13.14 21.13
N SER A 779 -24.95 -14.44 21.06
CA SER A 779 -24.16 -15.47 21.70
C SER A 779 -24.11 -16.71 20.81
N ILE A 780 -23.05 -17.49 20.93
CA ILE A 780 -23.00 -18.84 20.34
C ILE A 780 -24.23 -19.69 20.72
N ALA A 781 -24.86 -19.44 21.87
CA ALA A 781 -26.09 -20.11 22.31
C ALA A 781 -27.28 -19.93 21.34
N ALA A 782 -27.28 -18.89 20.50
CA ALA A 782 -28.28 -18.69 19.46
C ALA A 782 -28.28 -19.78 18.38
N ARG A 783 -27.12 -20.41 18.17
CA ARG A 783 -26.87 -21.35 17.06
C ARG A 783 -26.44 -22.74 17.50
N ARG A 784 -26.17 -22.94 18.80
CA ARG A 784 -25.74 -24.23 19.34
C ARG A 784 -26.22 -24.48 20.76
N PHE A 785 -26.32 -25.76 21.09
CA PHE A 785 -26.52 -26.20 22.46
C PHE A 785 -25.27 -25.93 23.32
N SER A 786 -25.48 -25.39 24.53
CA SER A 786 -24.40 -25.19 25.50
C SER A 786 -24.34 -26.39 26.44
N PHE A 787 -23.40 -27.31 26.20
CA PHE A 787 -23.19 -28.48 27.05
C PHE A 787 -23.05 -28.07 28.53
N GLY A 788 -23.88 -28.65 29.39
CA GLY A 788 -23.88 -28.41 30.84
C GLY A 788 -24.62 -27.14 31.31
N MET A 789 -25.27 -26.38 30.40
CA MET A 789 -26.06 -25.20 30.76
C MET A 789 -27.41 -25.19 30.03
N ASN A 790 -28.48 -25.43 30.79
CA ASN A 790 -29.85 -25.32 30.29
C ASN A 790 -30.26 -23.84 30.20
N GLN A 791 -30.44 -23.29 28.99
CA GLN A 791 -30.71 -21.85 28.81
C GLN A 791 -31.62 -21.56 27.60
N THR A 792 -32.67 -22.36 27.37
CA THR A 792 -33.48 -22.30 26.14
C THR A 792 -34.06 -20.91 25.85
N ALA A 793 -34.66 -20.25 26.86
CA ALA A 793 -35.23 -18.91 26.70
C ALA A 793 -34.17 -17.87 26.30
N TYR A 794 -32.97 -17.97 26.88
CA TYR A 794 -31.84 -17.11 26.53
C TYR A 794 -31.35 -17.35 25.09
N ALA A 795 -31.19 -18.61 24.68
CA ALA A 795 -30.83 -18.99 23.32
C ALA A 795 -31.82 -18.43 22.27
N ILE A 796 -33.13 -18.58 22.53
CA ILE A 796 -34.19 -17.99 21.69
C ILE A 796 -34.00 -16.48 21.57
N SER A 797 -33.77 -15.79 22.69
CA SER A 797 -33.59 -14.34 22.68
C SER A 797 -32.36 -13.89 21.88
N LYS A 798 -31.27 -14.68 21.89
CA LYS A 798 -30.05 -14.38 21.14
C LYS A 798 -30.22 -14.67 19.64
N ALA A 799 -30.97 -15.70 19.28
CA ALA A 799 -31.37 -15.92 17.88
C ALA A 799 -32.27 -14.80 17.35
N ALA A 800 -33.16 -14.25 18.19
CA ALA A 800 -34.03 -13.14 17.82
C ALA A 800 -33.24 -11.87 17.46
N VAL A 801 -32.19 -11.51 18.21
CA VAL A 801 -31.39 -10.31 17.88
C VAL A 801 -30.56 -10.48 16.60
N GLU A 802 -30.15 -11.70 16.24
CA GLU A 802 -29.53 -11.95 14.93
C GLU A 802 -30.53 -11.74 13.78
N ALA A 803 -31.80 -12.09 13.99
CA ALA A 803 -32.86 -11.79 13.03
C ALA A 803 -33.12 -10.28 12.93
N LEU A 804 -33.11 -9.55 14.04
CA LEU A 804 -33.20 -8.08 14.03
C LEU A 804 -32.08 -7.47 13.19
N ALA A 805 -30.84 -7.93 13.36
CA ALA A 805 -29.70 -7.41 12.59
C ALA A 805 -29.90 -7.52 11.08
N ARG A 806 -30.34 -8.69 10.60
CA ARG A 806 -30.58 -8.93 9.15
C ARG A 806 -31.72 -8.07 8.59
N ASN A 807 -32.82 -7.95 9.32
CA ASN A 807 -33.98 -7.19 8.84
C ASN A 807 -33.70 -5.68 8.88
N TRP A 808 -33.16 -5.17 9.99
CA TRP A 808 -32.86 -3.74 10.12
C TRP A 808 -31.74 -3.27 9.19
N ALA A 809 -30.79 -4.12 8.81
CA ALA A 809 -29.80 -3.78 7.80
C ALA A 809 -30.46 -3.41 6.45
N VAL A 810 -31.52 -4.11 6.08
CA VAL A 810 -32.31 -3.81 4.88
C VAL A 810 -33.19 -2.58 5.11
N GLU A 811 -33.91 -2.53 6.24
CA GLU A 811 -34.84 -1.44 6.54
C GLU A 811 -34.15 -0.08 6.67
N PHE A 812 -32.96 -0.02 7.27
CA PHE A 812 -32.26 1.23 7.60
C PHE A 812 -31.02 1.51 6.71
N GLY A 813 -30.46 0.50 6.05
CA GLY A 813 -29.24 0.65 5.26
C GLY A 813 -29.35 1.70 4.17
N GLN A 814 -30.25 1.51 3.20
CA GLN A 814 -30.43 2.49 2.12
C GLN A 814 -31.20 3.73 2.57
N SER A 815 -32.26 3.54 3.35
CA SER A 815 -33.19 4.61 3.74
C SER A 815 -32.56 5.63 4.69
N ARG A 816 -31.63 5.19 5.55
CA ARG A 816 -31.02 6.01 6.61
C ARG A 816 -29.50 5.97 6.63
N GLY A 817 -28.83 5.14 5.83
CA GLY A 817 -27.37 5.03 5.85
C GLY A 817 -26.83 4.47 7.16
N ILE A 818 -27.58 3.58 7.83
CA ILE A 818 -27.20 2.98 9.12
C ILE A 818 -26.82 1.51 8.88
N THR A 819 -25.66 1.08 9.36
CA THR A 819 -25.30 -0.34 9.33
C THR A 819 -25.77 -1.06 10.59
N VAL A 820 -26.20 -2.31 10.45
CA VAL A 820 -26.72 -3.11 11.55
C VAL A 820 -26.09 -4.49 11.55
N ASN A 821 -25.41 -4.86 12.63
CA ASN A 821 -24.74 -6.16 12.75
C ASN A 821 -25.02 -6.82 14.10
N ALA A 822 -24.98 -8.15 14.12
CA ALA A 822 -24.95 -8.93 15.33
C ALA A 822 -23.55 -9.52 15.56
N LEU A 823 -23.17 -9.67 16.84
CA LEU A 823 -21.91 -10.26 17.24
C LEU A 823 -22.16 -11.53 18.06
N SER A 824 -21.84 -12.70 17.51
CA SER A 824 -22.02 -13.99 18.18
C SER A 824 -20.84 -14.26 19.12
N VAL A 825 -21.01 -13.89 20.38
CA VAL A 825 -19.96 -13.94 21.39
C VAL A 825 -19.78 -15.34 21.97
N GLY A 826 -18.51 -15.74 22.07
CA GLY A 826 -18.06 -16.97 22.71
C GLY A 826 -18.09 -16.92 24.24
N PHE A 827 -17.36 -17.83 24.87
CA PHE A 827 -17.14 -17.77 26.32
C PHE A 827 -16.09 -16.71 26.65
N VAL A 828 -16.45 -15.75 27.51
CA VAL A 828 -15.63 -14.63 27.95
C VAL A 828 -15.52 -14.65 29.47
N GLU A 829 -14.31 -14.48 30.02
CA GLU A 829 -14.10 -14.32 31.46
C GLU A 829 -14.71 -12.99 31.90
N THR A 830 -15.89 -13.05 32.48
CA THR A 830 -16.58 -11.92 33.12
C THR A 830 -16.62 -12.13 34.62
N GLU A 831 -16.95 -11.10 35.39
CA GLU A 831 -17.17 -11.20 36.84
C GLU A 831 -18.14 -12.33 37.23
N LEU A 832 -19.12 -12.62 36.38
CA LEU A 832 -20.07 -13.73 36.60
C LEU A 832 -19.35 -15.09 36.56
N VAL A 833 -18.43 -15.29 35.62
CA VAL A 833 -17.59 -16.49 35.55
C VAL A 833 -16.64 -16.54 36.74
N GLN A 834 -16.08 -15.40 37.15
CA GLN A 834 -15.17 -15.30 38.29
C GLN A 834 -15.88 -15.56 39.64
N SER A 835 -17.22 -15.50 39.69
CA SER A 835 -18.03 -15.83 40.87
C SER A 835 -18.31 -17.33 41.06
N LEU A 836 -17.88 -18.18 40.12
CA LEU A 836 -17.97 -19.64 40.25
C LEU A 836 -17.08 -20.15 41.39
N SER A 837 -17.42 -21.33 41.94
CA SER A 837 -16.52 -21.98 42.92
C SER A 837 -15.15 -22.25 42.27
N PRO A 838 -14.06 -22.32 43.05
CA PRO A 838 -12.73 -22.59 42.50
C PRO A 838 -12.68 -23.83 41.60
N GLU A 839 -13.37 -24.92 41.98
CA GLU A 839 -13.43 -26.14 41.18
C GLU A 839 -14.21 -25.95 39.87
N ALA A 840 -15.33 -25.23 39.91
CA ALA A 840 -16.14 -24.95 38.74
C ALA A 840 -15.46 -23.96 37.78
N LEU A 841 -14.75 -22.96 38.31
CA LEU A 841 -13.96 -22.00 37.54
C LEU A 841 -12.77 -22.69 36.85
N GLU A 842 -12.08 -23.60 37.54
CA GLU A 842 -10.98 -24.37 36.98
C GLU A 842 -11.46 -25.31 35.87
N ALA A 843 -12.56 -26.05 36.11
CA ALA A 843 -13.19 -26.87 35.08
C ALA A 843 -13.63 -26.05 33.86
N TYR A 844 -14.20 -24.86 34.10
CA TYR A 844 -14.59 -23.91 33.07
C TYR A 844 -13.38 -23.43 32.24
N ARG A 845 -12.28 -23.04 32.90
CA ARG A 845 -11.05 -22.59 32.23
C ARG A 845 -10.40 -23.69 31.41
N LYS A 846 -10.30 -24.89 31.98
CA LYS A 846 -9.74 -26.07 31.32
C LYS A 846 -10.51 -26.44 30.05
N GLU A 847 -11.83 -26.49 30.12
CA GLU A 847 -12.64 -26.82 28.95
C GLU A 847 -12.57 -25.72 27.88
N ASN A 848 -12.58 -24.44 28.30
CA ASN A 848 -12.44 -23.34 27.36
C ASN A 848 -11.06 -23.30 26.70
N ALA A 849 -9.98 -23.56 27.44
CA ALA A 849 -8.64 -23.68 26.88
C ALA A 849 -8.52 -24.82 25.86
N ARG A 850 -9.28 -25.91 26.04
CA ARG A 850 -9.29 -27.04 25.12
C ARG A 850 -9.99 -26.73 23.80
N VAL A 851 -11.06 -25.94 23.82
CA VAL A 851 -11.96 -25.77 22.65
C VAL A 851 -11.82 -24.44 21.92
N THR A 852 -11.14 -23.43 22.50
CA THR A 852 -10.83 -22.18 21.80
C THR A 852 -9.67 -22.38 20.82
N ALA A 853 -9.94 -22.29 19.52
CA ALA A 853 -8.89 -22.40 18.50
C ALA A 853 -7.92 -21.21 18.49
N ALA A 854 -8.40 -20.00 18.79
CA ALA A 854 -7.60 -18.78 18.72
C ALA A 854 -6.47 -18.72 19.77
N ALA A 855 -6.68 -19.30 20.96
CA ALA A 855 -5.70 -19.39 22.03
C ALA A 855 -6.22 -20.33 23.12
N PRO A 856 -5.38 -21.04 23.91
CA PRO A 856 -5.82 -21.94 24.98
C PRO A 856 -6.33 -21.19 26.22
N ARG A 857 -7.34 -20.33 26.05
CA ARG A 857 -7.99 -19.53 27.09
C ARG A 857 -9.45 -19.21 26.72
N SER A 858 -10.21 -18.71 27.69
CA SER A 858 -11.46 -17.99 27.40
C SER A 858 -11.16 -16.64 26.74
N GLY A 859 -12.15 -16.07 26.05
CA GLY A 859 -12.09 -14.67 25.63
C GLY A 859 -12.05 -13.73 26.84
N THR A 860 -11.61 -12.51 26.62
CA THR A 860 -11.65 -11.39 27.55
C THR A 860 -12.63 -10.34 27.03
N PRO A 861 -13.12 -9.43 27.87
CA PRO A 861 -13.92 -8.30 27.40
C PRO A 861 -13.25 -7.50 26.27
N ASP A 862 -11.92 -7.38 26.30
CA ASP A 862 -11.14 -6.66 25.28
C ASP A 862 -11.20 -7.37 23.91
N ASP A 863 -11.12 -8.71 23.87
CA ASP A 863 -11.25 -9.48 22.62
C ASP A 863 -12.59 -9.20 21.90
N ILE A 864 -13.65 -8.88 22.66
CA ILE A 864 -14.97 -8.52 22.10
C ILE A 864 -15.04 -7.04 21.75
N ALA A 865 -14.49 -6.18 22.61
CA ALA A 865 -14.48 -4.74 22.45
C ALA A 865 -13.79 -4.30 21.15
N GLN A 866 -12.66 -4.92 20.81
CA GLN A 866 -11.93 -4.64 19.57
C GLN A 866 -12.78 -4.93 18.32
N ILE A 867 -13.58 -6.00 18.32
CA ILE A 867 -14.45 -6.35 17.19
C ILE A 867 -15.64 -5.40 17.11
N VAL A 868 -16.21 -4.99 18.24
CA VAL A 868 -17.27 -3.98 18.30
C VAL A 868 -16.79 -2.63 17.79
N ALA A 869 -15.57 -2.22 18.16
CA ALA A 869 -14.97 -0.98 17.70
C ALA A 869 -14.65 -1.03 16.20
N PHE A 870 -14.15 -2.17 15.70
CA PHE A 870 -13.96 -2.40 14.27
C PHE A 870 -15.26 -2.19 13.48
N ILE A 871 -16.38 -2.78 13.89
CA ILE A 871 -17.66 -2.64 13.17
C ILE A 871 -18.37 -1.30 13.40
N ALA A 872 -17.97 -0.56 14.44
CA ALA A 872 -18.43 0.80 14.69
C ALA A 872 -17.69 1.84 13.83
N ASP A 873 -16.53 1.48 13.29
CA ASP A 873 -15.68 2.36 12.48
C ASP A 873 -16.30 2.69 11.11
N GLU A 874 -15.82 3.76 10.47
CA GLU A 874 -16.21 4.09 9.08
C GLU A 874 -15.52 3.20 8.04
N GLY A 875 -14.36 2.64 8.38
CA GLY A 875 -13.66 1.64 7.58
C GLY A 875 -14.48 0.36 7.36
N SER A 876 -15.37 0.00 8.28
CA SER A 876 -16.23 -1.19 8.19
C SER A 876 -17.62 -0.91 7.59
N ARG A 877 -17.83 0.23 6.92
CA ARG A 877 -19.15 0.65 6.39
C ARG A 877 -19.82 -0.34 5.42
N TRP A 878 -19.05 -1.28 4.87
CA TRP A 878 -19.56 -2.34 3.99
C TRP A 878 -19.99 -3.63 4.72
N VAL A 879 -19.82 -3.68 6.05
CA VAL A 879 -20.27 -4.77 6.91
C VAL A 879 -21.63 -4.41 7.49
N THR A 880 -22.69 -5.03 6.98
CA THR A 880 -24.07 -4.85 7.48
C THR A 880 -24.87 -6.13 7.29
N GLY A 881 -25.90 -6.34 8.11
CA GLY A 881 -26.75 -7.55 8.11
C GLY A 881 -26.03 -8.81 8.59
N SER A 882 -24.79 -8.69 9.07
CA SER A 882 -23.94 -9.84 9.37
C SER A 882 -24.13 -10.34 10.81
N THR A 883 -23.92 -11.63 11.02
CA THR A 883 -23.66 -12.19 12.35
C THR A 883 -22.20 -12.59 12.42
N ILE A 884 -21.40 -11.75 13.06
CA ILE A 884 -19.94 -11.89 13.10
C ILE A 884 -19.58 -12.83 14.24
N SER A 885 -18.68 -13.78 13.99
CA SER A 885 -18.22 -14.72 15.02
C SER A 885 -17.15 -14.08 15.90
N ALA A 886 -17.48 -13.81 17.17
CA ALA A 886 -16.53 -13.33 18.18
C ALA A 886 -16.35 -14.39 19.27
N ASN A 887 -15.92 -15.58 18.85
CA ASN A 887 -15.93 -16.78 19.70
C ASN A 887 -14.59 -17.53 19.76
N GLY A 888 -13.51 -16.93 19.27
CA GLY A 888 -12.16 -17.50 19.31
C GLY A 888 -12.01 -18.77 18.49
N GLY A 889 -12.75 -18.90 17.39
CA GLY A 889 -12.72 -20.07 16.50
C GLY A 889 -13.28 -21.34 17.13
N LYS A 890 -13.98 -21.23 18.27
CA LYS A 890 -14.65 -22.37 18.91
C LYS A 890 -15.58 -23.06 17.93
N TRP A 891 -16.37 -22.27 17.20
CA TRP A 891 -17.36 -22.75 16.25
C TRP A 891 -17.52 -21.71 15.14
N PRO A 892 -16.97 -21.96 13.93
CA PRO A 892 -17.26 -21.13 12.78
C PRO A 892 -18.75 -21.24 12.46
N ILE A 893 -19.37 -20.09 12.20
CA ILE A 893 -20.79 -19.96 11.86
C ILE A 893 -21.02 -20.20 10.38
#